data_AF-A0A2M7VSK9-F1
#
_entry.id   AF-A0A2M7VSK9-F1
#
_cell.length_a   1.000
_cell.length_b   1.000
_cell.length_c   1.000
_cell.angle_alpha   90.00
_cell.angle_beta   90.00
_cell.angle_gamma   90.00
#
_symmetry.space_group_name_H-M   'P 1'
#
loop_
_entity.id
_entity.type
_entity.pdbx_description
1 polymer ?
#
loop_
_entity_poly.entity_id
_entity_poly.type
_entity_poly.pdbx_seq_one_letter_code
_entity_poly.pdbx_strand_id
1 'polypeptide(L)'
;MQKQTIDILTSFTKAQNRCEIGNVAIARGAIEVGVDGVFSYPGTPSTEISEVFNYVNEFQNQIDYQQKYPEQTKHKIYFEYSINEKIALEKAIAYSIGNKSALCVMKNVGMNVASDALMSVTYQTIIAPLVIVLCDDPGCHSSSNEQDSRYWGNMASVPVFNPATPKDAYQMTKQAFQLSAELRLPVIVRTTTRVSHTKGMLDYHEIKVNERIAHFDRLPEHINIPARTASAHQKLLLKLHSNIVDPYFAEFNKVLFAGNNKKIAIISSGVSTTYLLEIIEENKLANQLELLDLGLIFPFPDKQVLSFLQKGFKKVLIVEELEPIIENAVRNLAQKNNLTCEILGKGFSGLSVTGEFNLSQITQVLDELFQINSISNSPLNGFEEFAENLPARPPTLCSGCPHRASYYALKLIVPKKDNDTILCGDIGCSGLGALPPLKMIDTINHMGMSISMAQGLSQALNNKGTKTVAMLGDGTFFHSGISSLLNAVYTKSNILVIIFDNRTIGMTGHQDHPGATHLEKYQEIELEPLIKGMGVKFVETLMPFDTTDTYKKIQEAMSHQGVSVIISKAPCVFLPDYLNYTKQDSKIIIDHSKCNTCHNHSDEALVCSKMANSNSSLTRAIAKIRAEKRVDSKDQACPANICNHGFFNSILEKDYKTALNMVRDKLLFSRACGDICHRPCELFSNHESDTTIPIKQLKKFVSNIDENFNDFSTVFNQIKNAEKKDKKIAIIGAGPAGLSAAYDLIRDGFNVTVFEKQAAAGGLIKYVIPDFRMDKKGFDVEVSQLAKMGVQFHFNTSLGKDIQLEEIASQFDGVILALGLGKSNELEVVKSVSESKKFDALNFLKSYNQKSLTIKQGSAILVVGGGNSAIDVARSAKRLDATNTIILSCIETEAKMPAFNEEITHAKEEGIKIIANSFVATCSENGQIKIAIHQFDTKNHIQDLLCDYIVIAIGQIGNADEYAEIGLENLNTNNKIKANPSTGYTNYKNVFVAGDVGDENHMSLIGAIASGKRAVIGLKQQLEGYEFAYEGLDALLNLNHKEKEGKTADAIDLDGNINAFINKFNLFQSCEKCNHCIDNLGCPAMIKVNGKIVIDYPKCTKCGLCIDVCPNDAIKWEKRNY
;
A
#
# COMPACT_ATOMS: atom_id res chain seq x y z
N MET A 1 39.68 7.76 32.10
CA MET A 1 38.35 7.61 31.46
C MET A 1 37.92 8.88 30.74
N GLN A 2 37.29 9.89 31.36
CA GLN A 2 36.82 11.10 30.63
C GLN A 2 37.88 11.77 29.74
N LYS A 3 39.09 11.98 30.26
CA LYS A 3 40.22 12.55 29.47
C LYS A 3 40.62 11.68 28.27
N GLN A 4 40.56 10.35 28.41
CA GLN A 4 40.85 9.40 27.33
C GLN A 4 39.72 9.41 26.28
N THR A 5 38.45 9.49 26.70
CA THR A 5 37.31 9.62 25.79
C THR A 5 37.36 10.92 24.99
N ILE A 6 37.79 12.02 25.61
CA ILE A 6 38.01 13.28 24.88
C ILE A 6 39.15 13.13 23.88
N ASP A 7 40.29 12.56 24.27
CA ASP A 7 41.44 12.40 23.38
C ASP A 7 41.12 11.48 22.19
N ILE A 8 40.42 10.35 22.42
CA ILE A 8 40.04 9.42 21.35
C ILE A 8 38.97 9.99 20.39
N LEU A 9 38.16 10.96 20.82
CA LEU A 9 37.18 11.66 19.98
C LEU A 9 37.74 12.96 19.37
N THR A 10 38.97 13.34 19.71
CA THR A 10 39.56 14.58 19.17
C THR A 10 40.04 14.34 17.74
N SER A 11 39.61 15.22 16.82
CA SER A 11 40.06 15.25 15.44
C SER A 11 41.32 16.12 15.32
N PHE A 12 42.36 15.62 14.65
CA PHE A 12 43.63 16.33 14.52
C PHE A 12 43.98 16.58 13.05
N THR A 13 44.10 17.86 12.66
CA THR A 13 44.47 18.26 11.29
C THR A 13 45.92 17.90 10.93
N LYS A 14 46.79 17.75 11.93
CA LYS A 14 48.14 17.18 11.78
C LYS A 14 48.25 15.95 12.68
N ALA A 15 48.84 14.88 12.15
CA ALA A 15 49.06 13.63 12.86
C ALA A 15 49.63 13.87 14.26
N GLN A 16 48.95 13.33 15.28
CA GLN A 16 49.42 13.36 16.66
C GLN A 16 49.86 11.96 17.10
N ASN A 17 51.11 11.86 17.53
CA ASN A 17 51.65 10.61 18.06
C ASN A 17 51.04 10.28 19.43
N ARG A 18 50.44 9.10 19.54
CA ARG A 18 49.85 8.55 20.78
C ARG A 18 50.32 7.11 21.00
N CYS A 19 50.59 6.73 22.24
CA CYS A 19 51.00 5.38 22.59
C CYS A 19 49.79 4.63 23.17
N GLU A 20 49.23 3.71 22.40
CA GLU A 20 47.94 3.09 22.68
C GLU A 20 48.01 1.58 22.57
N ILE A 21 47.15 0.87 23.32
CA ILE A 21 47.00 -0.58 23.18
C ILE A 21 46.28 -0.92 21.86
N GLY A 22 46.52 -2.11 21.30
CA GLY A 22 45.90 -2.53 20.03
C GLY A 22 44.37 -2.44 20.01
N ASN A 23 43.68 -2.76 21.11
CA ASN A 23 42.23 -2.61 21.19
C ASN A 23 41.76 -1.15 21.07
N VAL A 24 42.46 -0.21 21.70
CA VAL A 24 42.19 1.23 21.53
C VAL A 24 42.53 1.69 20.11
N ALA A 25 43.56 1.10 19.50
CA ALA A 25 43.94 1.34 18.11
C ALA A 25 42.80 0.98 17.13
N ILE A 26 42.15 -0.18 17.33
CA ILE A 26 40.98 -0.61 16.54
C ILE A 26 39.82 0.36 16.76
N ALA A 27 39.49 0.69 18.01
CA ALA A 27 38.40 1.61 18.32
C ALA A 27 38.62 2.98 17.67
N ARG A 28 39.85 3.52 17.76
CA ARG A 28 40.22 4.78 17.10
C ARG A 28 40.10 4.68 15.57
N GLY A 29 40.53 3.57 14.97
CA GLY A 29 40.40 3.33 13.53
C GLY A 29 38.95 3.40 13.07
N ALA A 30 38.04 2.74 13.81
CA ALA A 30 36.61 2.77 13.54
C ALA A 30 35.96 4.16 13.77
N ILE A 31 36.39 4.91 14.78
CA ILE A 31 35.94 6.28 15.02
C ILE A 31 36.33 7.21 13.86
N GLU A 32 37.56 7.10 13.36
CA GLU A 32 38.05 7.99 12.29
C GLU A 32 37.34 7.82 10.95
N VAL A 33 36.85 6.62 10.65
CA VAL A 33 36.00 6.36 9.47
C VAL A 33 34.52 6.68 9.70
N GLY A 34 34.15 7.06 10.93
CA GLY A 34 32.81 7.49 11.28
C GLY A 34 31.81 6.34 11.47
N VAL A 35 32.21 5.26 12.17
CA VAL A 35 31.27 4.17 12.54
C VAL A 35 29.98 4.73 13.17
N ASP A 36 28.81 4.21 12.78
CA ASP A 36 27.52 4.68 13.32
C ASP A 36 27.06 3.84 14.53
N GLY A 37 27.28 2.52 14.52
CA GLY A 37 26.84 1.61 15.58
C GLY A 37 27.86 0.53 15.92
N VAL A 38 27.97 0.20 17.20
CA VAL A 38 28.87 -0.86 17.71
C VAL A 38 28.09 -1.83 18.60
N PHE A 39 28.23 -3.12 18.31
CA PHE A 39 27.49 -4.19 18.98
C PHE A 39 28.46 -5.24 19.52
N SER A 40 28.30 -5.64 20.78
CA SER A 40 29.20 -6.59 21.41
C SER A 40 28.52 -7.43 22.49
N TYR A 41 29.14 -8.55 22.85
CA TYR A 41 28.94 -9.24 24.13
C TYR A 41 30.27 -9.23 24.88
N PRO A 42 30.28 -9.08 26.22
CA PRO A 42 31.54 -8.98 26.96
C PRO A 42 32.46 -10.21 26.78
N GLY A 43 33.73 -9.99 26.43
CA GLY A 43 34.71 -11.07 26.30
C GLY A 43 36.16 -10.62 26.05
N THR A 44 37.09 -11.11 26.86
CA THR A 44 38.54 -10.91 26.70
C THR A 44 39.09 -11.85 25.62
N PRO A 45 40.00 -11.42 24.72
CA PRO A 45 40.79 -10.18 24.73
C PRO A 45 40.20 -9.03 23.88
N SER A 46 38.87 -8.97 23.71
CA SER A 46 38.19 -7.88 22.98
C SER A 46 37.61 -6.77 23.85
N THR A 47 37.54 -6.98 25.17
CA THR A 47 36.85 -6.15 26.17
C THR A 47 37.12 -4.66 26.05
N GLU A 48 38.39 -4.25 25.90
CA GLU A 48 38.78 -2.84 25.89
C GLU A 48 38.21 -2.08 24.67
N ILE A 49 37.91 -2.78 23.57
CA ILE A 49 37.24 -2.17 22.41
C ILE A 49 35.80 -1.79 22.80
N SER A 50 35.06 -2.73 23.38
CA SER A 50 33.66 -2.52 23.78
C SER A 50 33.53 -1.50 24.92
N GLU A 51 34.45 -1.49 25.88
CA GLU A 51 34.50 -0.48 26.94
C GLU A 51 34.71 0.93 26.39
N VAL A 52 35.62 1.12 25.43
CA VAL A 52 35.82 2.41 24.77
C VAL A 52 34.52 2.92 24.17
N PHE A 53 33.80 2.08 23.42
CA PHE A 53 32.54 2.48 22.81
C PHE A 53 31.40 2.69 23.82
N ASN A 54 31.37 1.91 24.91
CA ASN A 54 30.42 2.16 26.00
C ASN A 54 30.63 3.56 26.60
N TYR A 55 31.89 3.91 26.92
CA TYR A 55 32.20 5.23 27.47
C TYR A 55 31.97 6.36 26.46
N VAL A 56 32.25 6.15 25.18
CA VAL A 56 31.94 7.12 24.12
C VAL A 56 30.42 7.36 24.04
N ASN A 57 29.62 6.30 24.00
CA ASN A 57 28.16 6.39 23.94
C ASN A 57 27.58 7.08 25.19
N GLU A 58 28.04 6.73 26.40
CA GLU A 58 27.65 7.43 27.64
C GLU A 58 28.03 8.91 27.59
N PHE A 59 29.27 9.23 27.18
CA PHE A 59 29.78 10.59 27.08
C PHE A 59 28.96 11.43 26.10
N GLN A 60 28.66 10.90 24.91
CA GLN A 60 27.93 11.61 23.86
C GLN A 60 26.45 11.80 24.16
N ASN A 61 25.85 10.99 25.04
CA ASN A 61 24.43 11.11 25.42
C ASN A 61 24.19 12.03 26.63
N GLN A 62 25.22 12.43 27.37
CA GLN A 62 25.08 13.38 28.46
C GLN A 62 24.95 14.82 27.95
N ILE A 63 23.89 15.52 28.39
CA ILE A 63 23.56 16.89 27.97
C ILE A 63 24.69 17.87 28.27
N ASP A 64 25.31 17.77 29.45
CA ASP A 64 26.41 18.65 29.87
C ASP A 64 27.64 18.54 28.96
N TYR A 65 27.94 17.34 28.47
CA TYR A 65 29.07 17.12 27.56
C TYR A 65 28.75 17.52 26.13
N GLN A 66 27.49 17.41 25.69
CA GLN A 66 27.06 17.94 24.40
C GLN A 66 27.27 19.46 24.32
N GLN A 67 27.01 20.18 25.41
CA GLN A 67 27.24 21.62 25.47
C GLN A 67 28.72 21.99 25.57
N LYS A 68 29.49 21.24 26.39
CA LYS A 68 30.91 21.54 26.65
C LYS A 68 31.86 21.10 25.53
N TYR A 69 31.52 20.03 24.82
CA TYR A 69 32.34 19.39 23.79
C TYR A 69 31.52 19.12 22.52
N PRO A 70 31.00 20.18 21.85
CA PRO A 70 30.08 20.02 20.72
C PRO A 70 30.70 19.27 19.54
N GLU A 71 32.00 19.46 19.27
CA GLU A 71 32.69 18.74 18.19
C GLU A 71 32.81 17.23 18.47
N GLN A 72 33.15 16.84 19.69
CA GLN A 72 33.30 15.43 20.10
C GLN A 72 31.94 14.70 20.22
N THR A 73 30.84 15.44 20.32
CA THR A 73 29.48 14.91 20.48
C THR A 73 28.61 15.07 19.23
N LYS A 74 29.15 15.69 18.18
CA LYS A 74 28.46 15.93 16.90
C LYS A 74 28.03 14.63 16.22
N HIS A 75 28.94 13.67 16.08
CA HIS A 75 28.66 12.35 15.50
C HIS A 75 28.42 11.33 16.59
N LYS A 76 27.15 11.07 16.91
CA LYS A 76 26.76 10.12 17.95
C LYS A 76 26.95 8.69 17.49
N ILE A 77 27.72 7.93 18.24
CA ILE A 77 27.96 6.50 18.01
C ILE A 77 27.04 5.72 18.93
N TYR A 78 26.18 4.89 18.36
CA TYR A 78 25.35 3.97 19.13
C TYR A 78 26.19 2.80 19.64
N PHE A 79 26.05 2.43 20.90
CA PHE A 79 26.70 1.24 21.47
C PHE A 79 25.69 0.37 22.22
N GLU A 80 25.82 -0.95 22.06
CA GLU A 80 25.02 -1.93 22.78
C GLU A 80 25.86 -3.15 23.22
N TYR A 81 25.69 -3.53 24.49
CA TYR A 81 25.93 -4.91 24.92
C TYR A 81 24.67 -5.73 24.67
N SER A 82 24.69 -6.59 23.65
CA SER A 82 23.60 -7.53 23.43
C SER A 82 23.71 -8.69 24.42
N ILE A 83 22.66 -9.51 24.56
CA ILE A 83 22.69 -10.63 25.53
C ILE A 83 23.59 -11.81 25.11
N ASN A 84 24.03 -11.85 23.85
CA ASN A 84 25.03 -12.79 23.31
C ASN A 84 25.59 -12.28 21.97
N GLU A 85 26.62 -12.93 21.45
CA GLU A 85 27.34 -12.57 20.24
C GLU A 85 26.50 -12.76 18.96
N LYS A 86 25.61 -13.76 18.94
CA LYS A 86 24.70 -13.98 17.81
C LYS A 86 23.82 -12.76 17.59
N ILE A 87 23.15 -12.27 18.64
CA ILE A 87 22.27 -11.11 18.55
C ILE A 87 23.08 -9.84 18.28
N ALA A 88 24.30 -9.71 18.84
CA ALA A 88 25.18 -8.59 18.53
C ALA A 88 25.49 -8.52 17.02
N LEU A 89 25.86 -9.65 16.40
CA LEU A 89 26.13 -9.69 14.97
C LEU A 89 24.85 -9.48 14.14
N GLU A 90 23.72 -10.10 14.52
CA GLU A 90 22.44 -9.91 13.83
C GLU A 90 22.00 -8.44 13.81
N LYS A 91 22.17 -7.72 14.92
CA LYS A 91 21.85 -6.29 15.00
C LYS A 91 22.83 -5.43 14.22
N ALA A 92 24.12 -5.79 14.18
CA ALA A 92 25.10 -5.11 13.33
C ALA A 92 24.76 -5.24 11.84
N ILE A 93 24.31 -6.43 11.41
CA ILE A 93 23.80 -6.68 10.04
C ILE A 93 22.58 -5.79 9.76
N ALA A 94 21.63 -5.74 10.69
CA ALA A 94 20.42 -4.92 10.55
C ALA A 94 20.72 -3.42 10.45
N TYR A 95 21.68 -2.92 11.24
CA TYR A 95 22.16 -1.53 11.15
C TYR A 95 22.73 -1.21 9.77
N SER A 96 23.55 -2.12 9.27
CA SER A 96 24.20 -2.04 7.96
C SER A 96 23.19 -2.05 6.80
N ILE A 97 22.13 -2.87 6.89
CA ILE A 97 21.00 -2.86 5.95
C ILE A 97 20.18 -1.56 6.06
N GLY A 98 20.07 -0.97 7.26
CA GLY A 98 19.46 0.35 7.51
C GLY A 98 20.31 1.55 7.06
N ASN A 99 21.31 1.33 6.21
CA ASN A 99 22.30 2.29 5.74
C ASN A 99 23.08 2.99 6.87
N LYS A 100 23.40 2.28 7.95
CA LYS A 100 24.26 2.76 9.04
C LYS A 100 25.46 1.83 9.22
N SER A 101 26.66 2.38 9.22
CA SER A 101 27.89 1.58 9.35
C SER A 101 27.98 0.91 10.71
N ALA A 102 28.49 -0.32 10.76
CA ALA A 102 28.46 -1.13 11.97
C ALA A 102 29.79 -1.82 12.27
N LEU A 103 30.11 -1.93 13.56
CA LEU A 103 31.19 -2.74 14.10
C LEU A 103 30.60 -3.81 15.03
N CYS A 104 30.95 -5.07 14.83
CA CYS A 104 30.64 -6.14 15.77
C CYS A 104 31.93 -6.63 16.44
N VAL A 105 31.96 -6.73 17.77
CA VAL A 105 33.17 -7.05 18.52
C VAL A 105 32.94 -8.25 19.41
N MET A 106 33.79 -9.27 19.27
CA MET A 106 33.77 -10.46 20.12
C MET A 106 35.15 -11.13 20.21
N LYS A 107 35.29 -12.05 21.15
CA LYS A 107 36.39 -13.03 21.17
C LYS A 107 36.09 -14.20 20.23
N ASN A 108 37.12 -14.96 19.86
CA ASN A 108 37.03 -16.14 19.01
C ASN A 108 35.84 -17.07 19.30
N VAL A 109 35.64 -17.49 20.56
CA VAL A 109 34.57 -18.44 20.90
C VAL A 109 33.17 -17.89 20.65
N GLY A 110 33.02 -16.57 20.69
CA GLY A 110 31.78 -15.86 20.41
C GLY A 110 31.34 -16.04 18.95
N MET A 111 32.28 -16.17 18.02
CA MET A 111 31.95 -16.42 16.62
C MET A 111 31.33 -17.80 16.39
N ASN A 112 31.60 -18.79 17.27
CA ASN A 112 30.88 -20.07 17.18
C ASN A 112 29.37 -19.86 17.41
N VAL A 113 29.01 -19.00 18.36
CA VAL A 113 27.62 -18.64 18.66
C VAL A 113 27.02 -17.81 17.53
N ALA A 114 27.80 -16.89 16.96
CA ALA A 114 27.37 -15.99 15.88
C ALA A 114 27.49 -16.58 14.45
N SER A 115 28.01 -17.80 14.31
CA SER A 115 28.37 -18.41 13.03
C SER A 115 27.22 -18.48 12.03
N ASP A 116 26.02 -18.81 12.48
CA ASP A 116 24.80 -18.87 11.67
C ASP A 116 24.50 -17.51 10.97
N ALA A 117 24.69 -16.40 11.70
CA ALA A 117 24.52 -15.05 11.16
C ALA A 117 25.63 -14.69 10.16
N LEU A 118 26.88 -15.08 10.45
CA LEU A 118 28.02 -14.85 9.56
C LEU A 118 27.89 -15.64 8.24
N MET A 119 27.51 -16.90 8.30
CA MET A 119 27.36 -17.75 7.10
C MET A 119 26.24 -17.25 6.18
N SER A 120 25.22 -16.62 6.75
CA SER A 120 24.02 -16.26 6.01
C SER A 120 24.05 -14.85 5.43
N VAL A 121 24.79 -13.91 6.05
CA VAL A 121 24.86 -12.51 5.58
C VAL A 121 25.57 -12.35 4.23
N THR A 122 26.49 -13.23 3.86
CA THR A 122 27.22 -13.11 2.59
C THR A 122 26.36 -13.38 1.34
N TYR A 123 25.21 -14.03 1.52
CA TYR A 123 24.19 -14.19 0.50
C TYR A 123 23.27 -12.97 0.38
N GLN A 124 23.32 -12.05 1.36
CA GLN A 124 22.61 -10.78 1.33
C GLN A 124 23.51 -9.65 0.82
N THR A 125 22.88 -8.56 0.38
CA THR A 125 23.60 -7.32 0.11
C THR A 125 23.46 -6.41 1.31
N ILE A 126 24.59 -6.01 1.90
CA ILE A 126 24.62 -4.95 2.90
C ILE A 126 24.76 -3.57 2.24
N ILE A 127 24.18 -2.52 2.83
CA ILE A 127 24.15 -1.18 2.23
C ILE A 127 25.28 -0.29 2.77
N ALA A 128 25.48 -0.32 4.08
CA ALA A 128 26.59 0.35 4.76
C ALA A 128 27.66 -0.64 5.19
N PRO A 129 28.91 -0.20 5.41
CA PRO A 129 29.99 -1.07 5.87
C PRO A 129 29.67 -1.82 7.16
N LEU A 130 30.07 -3.08 7.23
CA LEU A 130 30.02 -3.93 8.42
C LEU A 130 31.39 -4.56 8.65
N VAL A 131 32.02 -4.23 9.78
CA VAL A 131 33.30 -4.81 10.21
C VAL A 131 33.08 -5.69 11.44
N ILE A 132 33.68 -6.87 11.44
CA ILE A 132 33.62 -7.83 12.55
C ILE A 132 35.03 -7.97 13.14
N VAL A 133 35.22 -7.54 14.38
CA VAL A 133 36.49 -7.70 15.10
C VAL A 133 36.45 -9.00 15.88
N LEU A 134 37.38 -9.90 15.55
CA LEU A 134 37.54 -11.19 16.20
C LEU A 134 38.88 -11.24 16.92
N CYS A 135 38.86 -11.19 18.25
CA CYS A 135 40.07 -11.31 19.04
C CYS A 135 40.32 -12.77 19.43
N ASP A 136 41.31 -13.40 18.80
CA ASP A 136 41.78 -14.74 19.15
C ASP A 136 42.63 -14.72 20.42
N ASP A 137 42.60 -15.85 21.13
CA ASP A 137 43.36 -16.06 22.36
C ASP A 137 44.29 -17.28 22.26
N PRO A 138 45.36 -17.21 21.44
CA PRO A 138 46.41 -18.22 21.45
C PRO A 138 47.01 -18.33 22.85
N GLY A 139 47.15 -19.55 23.37
CA GLY A 139 47.52 -19.82 24.76
C GLY A 139 46.35 -19.90 25.74
N CYS A 140 45.10 -19.66 25.30
CA CYS A 140 43.90 -19.71 26.16
C CYS A 140 44.02 -18.93 27.47
N HIS A 141 44.56 -17.71 27.44
CA HIS A 141 44.75 -16.93 28.66
C HIS A 141 43.43 -16.58 29.36
N SER A 142 42.34 -16.53 28.60
CA SER A 142 40.98 -16.17 29.03
C SER A 142 39.86 -16.94 28.31
N SER A 143 40.22 -17.77 27.33
CA SER A 143 39.29 -18.56 26.51
C SER A 143 39.27 -20.03 26.89
N SER A 144 38.16 -20.70 26.61
CA SER A 144 38.00 -22.14 26.89
C SER A 144 38.70 -23.05 25.88
N ASN A 145 39.04 -22.52 24.70
CA ASN A 145 39.81 -23.20 23.66
C ASN A 145 40.56 -22.21 22.78
N GLU A 146 41.56 -22.73 22.07
CA GLU A 146 42.29 -22.00 21.05
C GLU A 146 41.56 -22.22 19.72
N GLN A 147 41.25 -21.14 19.02
CA GLN A 147 40.61 -21.18 17.71
C GLN A 147 41.30 -20.18 16.82
N ASP A 148 41.53 -20.58 15.58
CA ASP A 148 42.05 -19.71 14.54
C ASP A 148 40.89 -19.13 13.71
N SER A 149 40.57 -17.87 13.96
CA SER A 149 39.42 -17.23 13.32
C SER A 149 39.63 -16.92 11.84
N ARG A 150 40.82 -17.18 11.26
CA ARG A 150 41.05 -17.04 9.81
C ARG A 150 40.14 -17.98 8.98
N TYR A 151 39.77 -19.13 9.53
CA TYR A 151 38.90 -20.10 8.85
C TYR A 151 37.51 -19.57 8.54
N TRP A 152 37.02 -18.61 9.33
CA TRP A 152 35.74 -17.97 9.07
C TRP A 152 35.73 -17.24 7.72
N GLY A 153 36.88 -16.73 7.27
CA GLY A 153 37.01 -16.08 5.97
C GLY A 153 36.68 -17.02 4.82
N ASN A 154 37.28 -18.21 4.81
CA ASN A 154 37.01 -19.22 3.79
C ASN A 154 35.60 -19.80 3.92
N MET A 155 35.20 -20.13 5.15
CA MET A 155 33.93 -20.81 5.39
C MET A 155 32.72 -19.92 5.04
N ALA A 156 32.77 -18.62 5.38
CA ALA A 156 31.71 -17.67 5.05
C ALA A 156 31.89 -16.99 3.69
N SER A 157 33.07 -17.11 3.06
CA SER A 157 33.48 -16.28 1.92
C SER A 157 33.51 -14.78 2.24
N VAL A 158 34.23 -14.43 3.31
CA VAL A 158 34.36 -13.07 3.87
C VAL A 158 35.83 -12.63 3.87
N PRO A 159 36.17 -11.41 3.41
CA PRO A 159 37.54 -10.91 3.53
C PRO A 159 38.00 -10.81 4.99
N VAL A 160 39.26 -11.16 5.25
CA VAL A 160 39.86 -11.15 6.61
C VAL A 160 41.16 -10.35 6.61
N PHE A 161 41.22 -9.30 7.42
CA PHE A 161 42.46 -8.63 7.81
C PHE A 161 43.05 -9.27 9.07
N ASN A 162 44.38 -9.41 9.13
CA ASN A 162 45.10 -10.01 10.25
C ASN A 162 46.31 -9.11 10.62
N PRO A 163 46.12 -8.09 11.49
CA PRO A 163 47.16 -7.14 11.84
C PRO A 163 48.21 -7.78 12.74
N ALA A 164 49.48 -7.38 12.56
CA ALA A 164 50.61 -7.88 13.34
C ALA A 164 51.00 -6.93 14.49
N THR A 165 50.63 -5.65 14.41
CA THR A 165 50.95 -4.62 15.40
C THR A 165 49.73 -3.74 15.74
N PRO A 166 49.74 -2.99 16.86
CA PRO A 166 48.71 -1.98 17.13
C PRO A 166 48.53 -0.95 16.00
N LYS A 167 49.61 -0.59 15.31
CA LYS A 167 49.57 0.33 14.16
C LYS A 167 48.86 -0.29 12.96
N ASP A 168 49.12 -1.57 12.69
CA ASP A 168 48.38 -2.32 11.65
C ASP A 168 46.91 -2.44 12.02
N ALA A 169 46.59 -2.74 13.28
CA ALA A 169 45.21 -2.89 13.75
C ALA A 169 44.39 -1.60 13.53
N TYR A 170 45.01 -0.44 13.79
CA TYR A 170 44.43 0.86 13.49
C TYR A 170 44.19 1.09 11.99
N GLN A 171 45.18 0.83 11.12
CA GLN A 171 45.06 1.08 9.68
C GLN A 171 44.13 0.07 8.98
N MET A 172 44.28 -1.22 9.28
CA MET A 172 43.48 -2.29 8.70
C MET A 172 42.01 -2.20 9.11
N THR A 173 41.70 -1.67 10.29
CA THR A 173 40.31 -1.38 10.66
C THR A 173 39.69 -0.35 9.71
N LYS A 174 40.42 0.74 9.38
CA LYS A 174 39.94 1.77 8.46
C LYS A 174 39.74 1.19 7.05
N GLN A 175 40.70 0.39 6.58
CA GLN A 175 40.63 -0.30 5.29
C GLN A 175 39.50 -1.33 5.24
N ALA A 176 39.21 -2.02 6.35
CA ALA A 176 38.09 -2.96 6.43
C ALA A 176 36.73 -2.28 6.21
N PHE A 177 36.52 -1.08 6.79
CA PHE A 177 35.31 -0.29 6.54
C PHE A 177 35.20 0.12 5.07
N GLN A 178 36.30 0.55 4.46
CA GLN A 178 36.33 0.92 3.04
C GLN A 178 36.02 -0.29 2.15
N LEU A 179 36.71 -1.41 2.34
CA LEU A 179 36.52 -2.62 1.56
C LEU A 179 35.10 -3.17 1.70
N SER A 180 34.54 -3.13 2.91
CA SER A 180 33.16 -3.52 3.17
C SER A 180 32.16 -2.63 2.41
N ALA A 181 32.42 -1.32 2.32
CA ALA A 181 31.61 -0.37 1.55
C ALA A 181 31.59 -0.72 0.05
N GLU A 182 32.76 -1.02 -0.49
CA GLU A 182 32.99 -1.26 -1.92
C GLU A 182 32.41 -2.61 -2.35
N LEU A 183 32.64 -3.67 -1.57
CA LEU A 183 32.13 -5.01 -1.86
C LEU A 183 30.66 -5.21 -1.49
N ARG A 184 30.13 -4.37 -0.59
CA ARG A 184 28.84 -4.59 0.05
C ARG A 184 28.77 -5.99 0.68
N LEU A 185 29.81 -6.33 1.44
CA LEU A 185 30.00 -7.57 2.21
C LEU A 185 30.60 -7.25 3.58
N PRO A 186 30.36 -8.05 4.62
CA PRO A 186 31.09 -7.89 5.87
C PRO A 186 32.59 -8.11 5.66
N VAL A 187 33.42 -7.54 6.54
CA VAL A 187 34.87 -7.79 6.56
C VAL A 187 35.29 -8.10 7.99
N ILE A 188 36.13 -9.13 8.17
CA ILE A 188 36.66 -9.50 9.47
C ILE A 188 38.01 -8.79 9.70
N VAL A 189 38.23 -8.26 10.89
CA VAL A 189 39.54 -7.85 11.40
C VAL A 189 39.87 -8.76 12.57
N ARG A 190 40.74 -9.74 12.32
CA ARG A 190 41.11 -10.75 13.31
C ARG A 190 42.37 -10.30 14.04
N THR A 191 42.37 -10.24 15.36
CA THR A 191 43.59 -9.95 16.16
C THR A 191 43.92 -11.11 17.09
N THR A 192 45.07 -11.04 17.78
CA THR A 192 45.44 -11.98 18.85
C THR A 192 45.67 -11.22 20.15
N THR A 193 45.67 -11.92 21.30
CA THR A 193 45.99 -11.35 22.63
C THR A 193 47.24 -10.46 22.60
N ARG A 194 48.28 -10.84 21.85
CA ARG A 194 49.53 -10.04 21.73
C ARG A 194 49.33 -8.73 21.00
N VAL A 195 48.49 -8.66 19.98
CA VAL A 195 48.17 -7.39 19.31
C VAL A 195 47.21 -6.57 20.16
N SER A 196 46.14 -7.20 20.67
CA SER A 196 45.09 -6.57 21.47
C SER A 196 45.63 -5.84 22.71
N HIS A 197 46.59 -6.43 23.42
CA HIS A 197 47.09 -5.95 24.72
C HIS A 197 48.51 -5.36 24.69
N THR A 198 49.16 -5.27 23.53
CA THR A 198 50.44 -4.55 23.38
C THR A 198 50.22 -3.10 23.02
N LYS A 199 51.11 -2.21 23.50
CA LYS A 199 51.11 -0.79 23.13
C LYS A 199 51.98 -0.51 21.93
N GLY A 200 51.51 0.37 21.05
CA GLY A 200 52.27 0.87 19.91
C GLY A 200 52.06 2.37 19.70
N MET A 201 52.96 3.00 18.95
CA MET A 201 52.81 4.40 18.53
C MET A 201 51.83 4.48 17.35
N LEU A 202 50.80 5.32 17.50
CA LEU A 202 49.76 5.58 16.52
C LEU A 202 49.77 7.05 16.13
N ASP A 203 49.51 7.31 14.86
CA ASP A 203 49.34 8.65 14.31
C ASP A 203 47.84 8.96 14.29
N TYR A 204 47.32 9.66 15.30
CA TYR A 204 45.91 10.09 15.30
C TYR A 204 45.72 11.16 14.24
N HIS A 205 44.81 10.90 13.29
CA HIS A 205 44.55 11.76 12.15
C HIS A 205 43.22 12.53 12.30
N GLU A 206 42.85 13.24 11.25
CA GLU A 206 41.55 13.87 11.13
C GLU A 206 40.45 12.80 11.09
N ILE A 207 39.41 12.97 11.90
CA ILE A 207 38.21 12.15 11.87
C ILE A 207 37.36 12.62 10.68
N LYS A 208 37.17 11.75 9.68
CA LYS A 208 36.38 12.05 8.48
C LYS A 208 35.07 11.26 8.54
N VAL A 209 34.06 11.88 9.14
CA VAL A 209 32.72 11.30 9.22
C VAL A 209 31.98 11.55 7.91
N ASN A 210 31.62 10.46 7.22
CA ASN A 210 30.63 10.51 6.15
C ASN A 210 29.25 10.29 6.77
N GLU A 211 28.51 11.37 7.05
CA GLU A 211 27.17 11.25 7.62
C GLU A 211 26.24 10.46 6.68
N ARG A 212 25.81 9.28 7.14
CA ARG A 212 24.85 8.43 6.41
C ARG A 212 23.42 8.74 6.85
N ILE A 213 22.56 9.07 5.88
CA ILE A 213 21.13 9.21 6.10
C ILE A 213 20.50 7.81 6.17
N ALA A 214 19.91 7.48 7.33
CA ALA A 214 19.28 6.19 7.55
C ALA A 214 18.09 5.98 6.61
N HIS A 215 18.09 4.86 5.90
CA HIS A 215 17.00 4.43 5.03
C HIS A 215 17.03 2.91 4.85
N PHE A 216 15.94 2.36 4.35
CA PHE A 216 15.82 0.93 4.09
C PHE A 216 15.39 0.70 2.64
N ASP A 217 16.26 0.04 1.89
CA ASP A 217 15.99 -0.34 0.50
C ASP A 217 15.32 -1.72 0.45
N ARG A 218 14.15 -1.80 -0.18
CA ARG A 218 13.43 -3.08 -0.39
C ARG A 218 14.04 -3.85 -1.56
N LEU A 219 15.15 -4.54 -1.29
CA LEU A 219 15.89 -5.32 -2.27
C LEU A 219 15.49 -6.82 -2.25
N PRO A 220 15.30 -7.47 -3.41
CA PRO A 220 15.15 -8.92 -3.49
C PRO A 220 16.28 -9.70 -2.80
N GLU A 221 17.49 -9.13 -2.75
CA GLU A 221 18.71 -9.64 -2.12
C GLU A 221 18.64 -9.70 -0.59
N HIS A 222 17.65 -9.06 0.05
CA HIS A 222 17.46 -9.20 1.50
C HIS A 222 16.66 -10.46 1.88
N ILE A 223 16.22 -11.27 0.92
CA ILE A 223 15.34 -12.43 1.14
C ILE A 223 16.05 -13.72 0.73
N ASN A 224 16.66 -14.39 1.72
CA ASN A 224 17.29 -15.70 1.57
C ASN A 224 16.21 -16.79 1.57
N ILE A 225 15.88 -17.31 0.39
CA ILE A 225 15.01 -18.48 0.19
C ILE A 225 15.66 -19.42 -0.83
N PRO A 226 15.43 -20.75 -0.76
CA PRO A 226 16.16 -21.73 -1.59
C PRO A 226 16.20 -21.40 -3.08
N ALA A 227 15.10 -20.90 -3.65
CA ALA A 227 15.00 -20.51 -5.06
C ALA A 227 15.92 -19.34 -5.47
N ARG A 228 16.46 -18.56 -4.52
CA ARG A 228 17.31 -17.38 -4.76
C ARG A 228 18.74 -17.57 -4.26
N THR A 229 18.93 -18.28 -3.15
CA THR A 229 20.24 -18.42 -2.49
C THR A 229 21.31 -18.99 -3.42
N ALA A 230 20.96 -19.93 -4.31
CA ALA A 230 21.88 -20.46 -5.31
C ALA A 230 22.43 -19.37 -6.27
N SER A 231 21.56 -18.47 -6.75
CA SER A 231 21.97 -17.33 -7.59
C SER A 231 22.74 -16.25 -6.81
N ALA A 232 22.41 -16.07 -5.53
CA ALA A 232 23.12 -15.14 -4.65
C ALA A 232 24.58 -15.61 -4.42
N HIS A 233 24.81 -16.92 -4.35
CA HIS A 233 26.16 -17.48 -4.27
C HIS A 233 27.02 -17.08 -5.48
N GLN A 234 26.48 -17.17 -6.69
CA GLN A 234 27.20 -16.74 -7.90
C GLN A 234 27.58 -15.25 -7.84
N LYS A 235 26.65 -14.39 -7.39
CA LYS A 235 26.92 -12.95 -7.20
C LYS A 235 27.99 -12.70 -6.13
N LEU A 236 27.99 -13.46 -5.04
CA LEU A 236 29.02 -13.42 -3.99
C LEU A 236 30.40 -13.72 -4.58
N LEU A 237 30.53 -14.82 -5.33
CA LEU A 237 31.79 -15.19 -5.99
C LEU A 237 32.24 -14.09 -6.97
N LEU A 238 31.34 -13.53 -7.78
CA LEU A 238 31.67 -12.44 -8.71
C LEU A 238 32.19 -11.19 -8.00
N LYS A 239 31.62 -10.81 -6.84
CA LYS A 239 32.10 -9.69 -6.03
C LYS A 239 33.52 -9.95 -5.52
N LEU A 240 33.76 -11.15 -4.99
CA LEU A 240 35.06 -11.56 -4.44
C LEU A 240 36.14 -11.64 -5.52
N HIS A 241 35.80 -12.06 -6.74
CA HIS A 241 36.74 -12.13 -7.86
C HIS A 241 36.79 -10.84 -8.72
N SER A 242 36.26 -9.72 -8.21
CA SER A 242 36.28 -8.44 -8.93
C SER A 242 37.64 -7.75 -8.86
N ASN A 243 37.95 -6.89 -9.83
CA ASN A 243 39.20 -6.11 -9.88
C ASN A 243 39.38 -5.14 -8.70
N ILE A 244 38.35 -4.96 -7.86
CA ILE A 244 38.37 -4.14 -6.64
C ILE A 244 39.41 -4.67 -5.64
N VAL A 245 39.65 -5.99 -5.63
CA VAL A 245 40.57 -6.62 -4.66
C VAL A 245 42.04 -6.60 -5.12
N ASP A 246 42.28 -6.40 -6.43
CA ASP A 246 43.63 -6.42 -7.03
C ASP A 246 44.66 -5.48 -6.35
N PRO A 247 44.33 -4.22 -5.96
CA PRO A 247 45.29 -3.32 -5.32
C PRO A 247 45.80 -3.82 -3.96
N TYR A 248 44.96 -4.55 -3.21
CA TYR A 248 45.30 -5.05 -1.87
C TYR A 248 46.30 -6.21 -1.92
N PHE A 249 46.25 -7.05 -2.97
CA PHE A 249 47.24 -8.11 -3.18
C PHE A 249 48.66 -7.55 -3.35
N ALA A 250 48.80 -6.43 -4.05
CA ALA A 250 50.09 -5.80 -4.32
C ALA A 250 50.76 -5.24 -3.05
N GLU A 251 49.98 -4.82 -2.05
CA GLU A 251 50.48 -4.22 -0.80
C GLU A 251 50.94 -5.29 0.20
N PHE A 252 50.23 -6.41 0.31
CA PHE A 252 50.41 -7.37 1.42
C PHE A 252 51.12 -8.68 1.07
N ASN A 253 51.19 -9.07 -0.21
CA ASN A 253 51.93 -10.27 -0.62
C ASN A 253 53.37 -9.91 -1.00
N LYS A 254 54.35 -10.57 -0.37
CA LYS A 254 55.78 -10.21 -0.46
C LYS A 254 56.62 -11.39 -0.87
N VAL A 255 57.59 -11.17 -1.77
CA VAL A 255 58.66 -12.14 -2.04
C VAL A 255 59.79 -11.85 -1.06
N LEU A 256 60.05 -12.79 -0.15
CA LEU A 256 61.01 -12.60 0.95
C LEU A 256 62.43 -13.05 0.56
N PHE A 257 62.56 -14.10 -0.25
CA PHE A 257 63.82 -14.54 -0.84
C PHE A 257 63.71 -14.60 -2.35
N ALA A 258 64.70 -14.02 -3.04
CA ALA A 258 64.83 -14.04 -4.50
C ALA A 258 66.15 -14.72 -4.90
N GLY A 259 66.29 -16.01 -4.56
CA GLY A 259 67.51 -16.78 -4.84
C GLY A 259 67.85 -16.85 -6.34
N ASN A 260 69.14 -17.00 -6.67
CA ASN A 260 69.61 -17.01 -8.06
C ASN A 260 69.24 -18.30 -8.84
N ASN A 261 68.81 -19.36 -8.15
CA ASN A 261 68.56 -20.68 -8.74
C ASN A 261 67.08 -20.89 -9.07
N LYS A 262 66.69 -20.65 -10.32
CA LYS A 262 65.29 -20.57 -10.81
C LYS A 262 64.48 -21.88 -10.82
N LYS A 263 64.82 -22.90 -10.03
CA LYS A 263 64.22 -24.25 -10.15
C LYS A 263 63.22 -24.62 -9.06
N ILE A 264 63.26 -24.03 -7.87
CA ILE A 264 62.41 -24.41 -6.73
C ILE A 264 61.81 -23.14 -6.11
N ALA A 265 60.53 -23.19 -5.74
CA ALA A 265 59.87 -22.11 -5.01
C ALA A 265 59.06 -22.65 -3.83
N ILE A 266 58.81 -21.78 -2.86
CA ILE A 266 57.96 -22.04 -1.70
C ILE A 266 56.93 -20.92 -1.62
N ILE A 267 55.67 -21.28 -1.37
CA ILE A 267 54.59 -20.35 -1.05
C ILE A 267 54.12 -20.66 0.36
N SER A 268 54.07 -19.65 1.21
CA SER A 268 53.73 -19.78 2.62
C SER A 268 52.83 -18.64 3.09
N SER A 269 52.18 -18.80 4.23
CA SER A 269 51.38 -17.78 4.89
C SER A 269 51.42 -17.95 6.40
N GLY A 270 51.34 -16.84 7.15
CA GLY A 270 51.25 -16.86 8.61
C GLY A 270 52.51 -17.43 9.30
N VAL A 271 52.33 -18.17 10.39
CA VAL A 271 53.44 -18.64 11.24
C VAL A 271 54.37 -19.63 10.53
N SER A 272 53.87 -20.37 9.53
CA SER A 272 54.67 -21.27 8.69
C SER A 272 55.80 -20.55 7.94
N THR A 273 55.58 -19.28 7.57
CA THR A 273 56.61 -18.46 6.93
C THR A 273 57.78 -18.27 7.89
N THR A 274 57.52 -18.09 9.19
CA THR A 274 58.56 -17.93 10.22
C THR A 274 59.42 -19.20 10.36
N TYR A 275 58.81 -20.39 10.42
CA TYR A 275 59.55 -21.66 10.49
C TYR A 275 60.43 -21.88 9.26
N LEU A 276 59.91 -21.51 8.09
CA LEU A 276 60.66 -21.57 6.84
C LEU A 276 61.84 -20.62 6.83
N LEU A 277 61.66 -19.37 7.25
CA LEU A 277 62.76 -18.40 7.34
C LEU A 277 63.91 -18.96 8.19
N GLU A 278 63.57 -19.55 9.34
CA GLU A 278 64.53 -20.16 10.27
C GLU A 278 65.27 -21.35 9.63
N ILE A 279 64.56 -22.34 9.08
CA ILE A 279 65.18 -23.56 8.52
C ILE A 279 65.94 -23.26 7.22
N ILE A 280 65.47 -22.32 6.40
CA ILE A 280 66.12 -21.90 5.16
C ILE A 280 67.45 -21.20 5.47
N GLU A 281 67.50 -20.37 6.50
CA GLU A 281 68.74 -19.76 6.97
C GLU A 281 69.69 -20.80 7.57
N GLU A 282 69.20 -21.66 8.47
CA GLU A 282 69.99 -22.74 9.10
C GLU A 282 70.64 -23.68 8.07
N ASN A 283 69.88 -24.07 7.04
CA ASN A 283 70.35 -24.98 5.99
C ASN A 283 70.95 -24.27 4.77
N LYS A 284 71.12 -22.94 4.82
CA LYS A 284 71.72 -22.11 3.75
C LYS A 284 71.01 -22.28 2.39
N LEU A 285 69.70 -22.41 2.41
CA LEU A 285 68.87 -22.68 1.23
C LEU A 285 68.37 -21.39 0.53
N ALA A 286 68.57 -20.21 1.11
CA ALA A 286 68.05 -18.94 0.59
C ALA A 286 68.46 -18.63 -0.86
N ASN A 287 69.64 -19.10 -1.32
CA ASN A 287 70.10 -18.93 -2.70
C ASN A 287 69.54 -19.98 -3.68
N GLN A 288 68.88 -21.03 -3.17
CA GLN A 288 68.43 -22.20 -3.94
C GLN A 288 66.92 -22.20 -4.23
N LEU A 289 66.16 -21.28 -3.62
CA LEU A 289 64.71 -21.17 -3.77
C LEU A 289 64.23 -19.71 -3.80
N GLU A 290 62.99 -19.49 -4.23
CA GLU A 290 62.23 -18.26 -3.95
C GLU A 290 61.10 -18.53 -2.95
N LEU A 291 60.87 -17.60 -2.02
CA LEU A 291 59.79 -17.69 -1.03
C LEU A 291 58.79 -16.54 -1.21
N LEU A 292 57.55 -16.88 -1.55
CA LEU A 292 56.42 -15.95 -1.58
C LEU A 292 55.59 -16.09 -0.30
N ASP A 293 55.48 -15.01 0.45
CA ASP A 293 54.63 -14.89 1.64
C ASP A 293 53.31 -14.18 1.28
N LEU A 294 52.19 -14.84 1.57
CA LEU A 294 50.84 -14.36 1.25
C LEU A 294 50.17 -13.74 2.49
N GLY A 295 50.05 -12.42 2.51
CA GLY A 295 49.39 -11.64 3.57
C GLY A 295 47.86 -11.57 3.46
N LEU A 296 47.31 -11.66 2.25
CA LEU A 296 45.86 -11.77 1.99
C LEU A 296 45.57 -13.08 1.24
N ILE A 297 44.92 -14.03 1.93
CA ILE A 297 44.75 -15.42 1.47
C ILE A 297 43.42 -15.70 0.76
N PHE A 298 42.38 -14.89 1.01
CA PHE A 298 41.07 -15.00 0.37
C PHE A 298 40.47 -13.62 0.05
N PRO A 299 40.02 -13.36 -1.19
CA PRO A 299 40.10 -14.23 -2.37
C PRO A 299 41.55 -14.58 -2.72
N PHE A 300 41.76 -15.77 -3.29
CA PHE A 300 43.11 -16.24 -3.58
C PHE A 300 43.80 -15.36 -4.65
N PRO A 301 45.06 -14.92 -4.45
CA PRO A 301 45.73 -13.97 -5.34
C PRO A 301 46.21 -14.61 -6.66
N ASP A 302 45.27 -15.13 -7.48
CA ASP A 302 45.51 -15.87 -8.71
C ASP A 302 46.54 -15.19 -9.64
N LYS A 303 46.43 -13.88 -9.90
CA LYS A 303 47.33 -13.17 -10.83
C LYS A 303 48.77 -13.09 -10.31
N GLN A 304 48.93 -12.82 -9.02
CA GLN A 304 50.24 -12.61 -8.41
C GLN A 304 50.94 -13.93 -8.19
N VAL A 305 50.19 -14.95 -7.76
CA VAL A 305 50.67 -16.33 -7.69
C VAL A 305 50.98 -16.84 -9.09
N LEU A 306 50.15 -16.59 -10.10
CA LEU A 306 50.41 -17.01 -11.47
C LEU A 306 51.68 -16.36 -12.03
N SER A 307 51.82 -15.04 -11.86
CA SER A 307 53.02 -14.29 -12.24
C SER A 307 54.26 -14.83 -11.54
N PHE A 308 54.14 -15.19 -10.26
CA PHE A 308 55.19 -15.85 -9.52
C PHE A 308 55.52 -17.22 -10.14
N LEU A 309 54.54 -18.10 -10.34
CA LEU A 309 54.73 -19.43 -10.94
C LEU A 309 55.29 -19.38 -12.37
N GLN A 310 54.92 -18.37 -13.16
CA GLN A 310 55.39 -18.13 -14.54
C GLN A 310 56.89 -17.78 -14.63
N LYS A 311 57.56 -17.53 -13.51
CA LYS A 311 59.03 -17.43 -13.47
C LYS A 311 59.73 -18.74 -13.89
N GLY A 312 59.00 -19.85 -14.00
CA GLY A 312 59.47 -21.09 -14.62
C GLY A 312 60.08 -22.10 -13.65
N PHE A 313 59.51 -22.20 -12.44
CA PHE A 313 59.97 -23.15 -11.42
C PHE A 313 59.68 -24.60 -11.83
N LYS A 314 60.54 -25.54 -11.41
CA LYS A 314 60.36 -26.97 -11.62
C LYS A 314 59.47 -27.58 -10.53
N LYS A 315 59.67 -27.18 -9.26
CA LYS A 315 58.88 -27.60 -8.10
C LYS A 315 58.42 -26.39 -7.28
N VAL A 316 57.21 -26.45 -6.73
CA VAL A 316 56.63 -25.43 -5.84
C VAL A 316 56.05 -26.10 -4.61
N LEU A 317 56.63 -25.82 -3.43
CA LEU A 317 56.13 -26.29 -2.16
C LEU A 317 55.19 -25.29 -1.52
N ILE A 318 54.07 -25.77 -1.02
CA ILE A 318 53.08 -25.00 -0.30
C ILE A 318 53.17 -25.40 1.16
N VAL A 319 53.49 -24.43 2.01
CA VAL A 319 53.59 -24.63 3.45
C VAL A 319 52.55 -23.75 4.12
N GLU A 320 51.42 -24.36 4.45
CA GLU A 320 50.33 -23.78 5.22
C GLU A 320 49.95 -24.76 6.32
N GLU A 321 49.61 -24.32 7.53
CA GLU A 321 49.13 -25.22 8.60
C GLU A 321 47.67 -25.61 8.38
N LEU A 322 47.28 -26.80 8.89
CA LEU A 322 45.91 -27.31 8.84
C LEU A 322 45.37 -27.58 7.41
N GLU A 323 44.21 -27.11 6.96
CA GLU A 323 43.63 -27.55 5.67
C GLU A 323 44.40 -27.00 4.42
N PRO A 324 44.46 -27.72 3.26
CA PRO A 324 45.18 -27.32 2.04
C PRO A 324 44.46 -26.23 1.23
N ILE A 325 44.26 -25.04 1.79
CA ILE A 325 43.51 -23.97 1.12
C ILE A 325 44.34 -23.33 0.00
N ILE A 326 45.56 -22.86 0.33
CA ILE A 326 46.50 -22.23 -0.60
C ILE A 326 46.96 -23.27 -1.63
N GLU A 327 47.24 -24.50 -1.21
CA GLU A 327 47.75 -25.54 -2.07
C GLU A 327 46.76 -25.89 -3.18
N ASN A 328 45.51 -26.15 -2.83
CA ASN A 328 44.48 -26.49 -3.81
C ASN A 328 44.30 -25.35 -4.81
N ALA A 329 44.39 -24.10 -4.36
CA ALA A 329 44.30 -22.94 -5.22
C ALA A 329 45.50 -22.82 -6.17
N VAL A 330 46.74 -22.99 -5.70
CA VAL A 330 47.95 -23.01 -6.54
C VAL A 330 47.90 -24.16 -7.57
N ARG A 331 47.47 -25.36 -7.16
CA ARG A 331 47.32 -26.53 -8.06
C ARG A 331 46.37 -26.24 -9.21
N ASN A 332 45.19 -25.74 -8.88
CA ASN A 332 44.19 -25.34 -9.86
C ASN A 332 44.74 -24.29 -10.82
N LEU A 333 45.49 -23.31 -10.30
CA LEU A 333 46.05 -22.22 -11.09
C LEU A 333 47.13 -22.68 -12.07
N ALA A 334 48.08 -23.51 -11.62
CA ALA A 334 49.14 -24.04 -12.48
C ALA A 334 48.58 -24.93 -13.60
N GLN A 335 47.64 -25.82 -13.28
CA GLN A 335 47.00 -26.69 -14.26
C GLN A 335 46.23 -25.89 -15.32
N LYS A 336 45.42 -24.91 -14.90
CA LYS A 336 44.66 -24.04 -15.81
C LYS A 336 45.55 -23.28 -16.80
N ASN A 337 46.79 -22.99 -16.43
CA ASN A 337 47.71 -22.18 -17.23
C ASN A 337 48.80 -23.00 -17.94
N ASN A 338 48.64 -24.33 -18.02
CA ASN A 338 49.61 -25.25 -18.62
C ASN A 338 51.03 -25.10 -18.05
N LEU A 339 51.13 -24.69 -16.78
CA LEU A 339 52.42 -24.63 -16.10
C LEU A 339 52.81 -26.06 -15.74
N THR A 340 54.00 -26.46 -16.17
CA THR A 340 54.52 -27.81 -15.96
C THR A 340 55.22 -27.97 -14.61
N CYS A 341 55.04 -27.03 -13.69
CA CYS A 341 55.65 -27.07 -12.37
C CYS A 341 54.95 -28.07 -11.47
N GLU A 342 55.72 -28.86 -10.74
CA GLU A 342 55.22 -29.84 -9.78
C GLU A 342 54.86 -29.16 -8.45
N ILE A 343 53.59 -29.20 -8.05
CA ILE A 343 53.12 -28.57 -6.79
C ILE A 343 53.04 -29.60 -5.67
N LEU A 344 53.50 -29.20 -4.49
CA LEU A 344 53.70 -30.03 -3.31
C LEU A 344 53.08 -29.35 -2.09
N GLY A 345 52.45 -30.09 -1.17
CA GLY A 345 51.76 -29.51 0.01
C GLY A 345 51.25 -30.58 0.98
N LYS A 346 50.01 -30.53 1.47
CA LYS A 346 49.41 -31.54 2.34
C LYS A 346 49.54 -32.94 1.74
N GLY A 347 49.99 -33.88 2.58
CA GLY A 347 50.35 -35.24 2.16
C GLY A 347 51.75 -35.37 1.57
N PHE A 348 52.46 -34.28 1.27
CA PHE A 348 53.89 -34.30 0.93
C PHE A 348 54.71 -34.28 2.23
N SER A 349 55.53 -35.31 2.45
CA SER A 349 56.52 -35.39 3.51
C SER A 349 56.04 -35.11 4.95
N GLY A 350 54.79 -35.49 5.23
CA GLY A 350 54.22 -35.35 6.56
C GLY A 350 53.53 -34.02 6.85
N LEU A 351 53.35 -33.11 5.88
CA LEU A 351 52.46 -31.95 6.04
C LEU A 351 51.01 -32.40 6.31
N SER A 352 50.59 -32.26 7.57
CA SER A 352 49.30 -32.73 8.11
C SER A 352 48.21 -31.66 8.05
N VAL A 353 46.93 -32.09 8.00
CA VAL A 353 45.75 -31.22 8.15
C VAL A 353 45.35 -30.96 9.60
N THR A 354 46.06 -31.58 10.54
CA THR A 354 45.85 -31.44 11.97
C THR A 354 47.17 -31.20 12.70
N GLY A 355 47.14 -30.39 13.76
CA GLY A 355 48.30 -30.04 14.57
C GLY A 355 49.10 -28.86 14.01
N GLU A 356 49.93 -28.26 14.86
CA GLU A 356 50.89 -27.22 14.48
C GLU A 356 52.08 -27.86 13.77
N PHE A 357 52.61 -27.16 12.77
CA PHE A 357 53.89 -27.52 12.18
C PHE A 357 55.00 -27.18 13.15
N ASN A 358 55.91 -28.14 13.33
CA ASN A 358 57.15 -27.91 14.06
C ASN A 358 58.32 -27.91 13.08
N LEU A 359 59.46 -27.39 13.54
CA LEU A 359 60.65 -27.26 12.72
C LEU A 359 61.09 -28.61 12.13
N SER A 360 60.99 -29.71 12.89
CA SER A 360 61.38 -31.05 12.43
C SER A 360 60.53 -31.53 11.24
N GLN A 361 59.23 -31.28 11.27
CA GLN A 361 58.31 -31.61 10.19
C GLN A 361 58.59 -30.77 8.94
N ILE A 362 58.81 -29.45 9.08
CA ILE A 362 59.16 -28.60 7.94
C ILE A 362 60.55 -28.94 7.38
N THR A 363 61.50 -29.33 8.22
CA THR A 363 62.81 -29.85 7.80
C THR A 363 62.64 -31.11 6.96
N GLN A 364 61.84 -32.09 7.39
CA GLN A 364 61.56 -33.30 6.62
C GLN A 364 60.92 -32.98 5.25
N VAL A 365 60.05 -31.97 5.22
CA VAL A 365 59.37 -31.54 4.00
C VAL A 365 60.30 -30.85 3.04
N LEU A 366 61.19 -29.99 3.53
CA LEU A 366 62.23 -29.38 2.70
C LEU A 366 63.21 -30.44 2.23
N ASP A 367 63.62 -31.33 3.13
CA ASP A 367 64.39 -32.51 2.81
C ASP A 367 63.77 -33.21 1.59
N GLU A 368 62.49 -33.55 1.65
CA GLU A 368 61.79 -34.27 0.59
C GLU A 368 61.62 -33.42 -0.69
N LEU A 369 61.39 -32.12 -0.53
CA LEU A 369 61.22 -31.18 -1.65
C LEU A 369 62.45 -31.17 -2.55
N PHE A 370 63.62 -31.10 -1.94
CA PHE A 370 64.90 -31.14 -2.61
C PHE A 370 65.30 -32.55 -3.09
N GLN A 371 64.34 -33.49 -3.10
CA GLN A 371 64.53 -34.92 -3.41
C GLN A 371 65.29 -35.69 -2.33
N ILE A 372 64.76 -35.59 -1.13
CA ILE A 372 64.47 -36.76 -0.31
C ILE A 372 63.05 -37.23 -0.81
N ASN A 373 62.66 -38.51 -0.80
CA ASN A 373 61.53 -39.01 -1.65
C ASN A 373 60.16 -39.02 -0.92
N SER A 374 58.95 -38.70 -1.45
CA SER A 374 58.31 -38.73 -2.79
C SER A 374 56.90 -38.04 -2.87
N ILE A 375 56.12 -38.24 -3.96
CA ILE A 375 54.89 -37.50 -4.39
C ILE A 375 53.78 -38.44 -4.91
N SER A 376 52.49 -38.03 -4.94
CA SER A 376 51.40 -38.62 -5.79
C SER A 376 50.35 -37.59 -6.35
N ASN A 377 49.43 -38.03 -7.23
CA ASN A 377 48.54 -37.27 -8.17
C ASN A 377 47.00 -37.51 -8.03
N SER A 378 46.16 -36.70 -8.71
CA SER A 378 44.66 -36.62 -8.64
C SER A 378 43.87 -36.75 -9.99
N PRO A 379 42.50 -36.86 -10.01
CA PRO A 379 41.66 -37.23 -11.18
C PRO A 379 40.73 -36.14 -11.79
N LEU A 380 39.80 -36.55 -12.69
CA LEU A 380 39.28 -35.90 -13.93
C LEU A 380 37.78 -35.41 -13.96
N ASN A 381 37.42 -34.69 -15.04
CA ASN A 381 36.24 -33.81 -15.27
C ASN A 381 34.99 -34.41 -15.99
N GLY A 382 33.82 -33.74 -15.86
CA GLY A 382 32.61 -33.94 -16.71
C GLY A 382 31.22 -33.58 -16.13
N PHE A 383 31.10 -32.88 -15.00
CA PHE A 383 29.85 -32.73 -14.24
C PHE A 383 28.90 -31.59 -14.71
N GLU A 384 29.41 -30.58 -15.42
CA GLU A 384 28.74 -29.28 -15.54
C GLU A 384 27.60 -29.24 -16.59
N GLU A 385 27.59 -30.14 -17.58
CA GLU A 385 26.68 -30.09 -18.74
C GLU A 385 25.22 -30.49 -18.44
N PHE A 386 24.94 -31.16 -17.31
CA PHE A 386 23.60 -31.71 -17.03
C PHE A 386 22.65 -30.74 -16.30
N ALA A 387 23.13 -29.60 -15.80
CA ALA A 387 22.37 -28.78 -14.84
C ALA A 387 21.37 -27.77 -15.45
N GLU A 388 21.47 -27.43 -16.74
CA GLU A 388 20.81 -26.21 -17.28
C GLU A 388 19.32 -26.33 -17.70
N ASN A 389 18.72 -27.53 -17.80
CA ASN A 389 17.44 -27.74 -18.53
C ASN A 389 16.15 -27.98 -17.69
N LEU A 390 16.03 -27.53 -16.44
CA LEU A 390 14.88 -27.85 -15.55
C LEU A 390 13.95 -26.65 -15.22
N PRO A 391 12.59 -26.80 -15.25
CA PRO A 391 11.65 -25.72 -14.92
C PRO A 391 11.61 -25.36 -13.43
N ALA A 392 11.51 -24.07 -13.13
CA ALA A 392 11.48 -23.56 -11.76
C ALA A 392 10.15 -23.89 -11.03
N ARG A 393 10.24 -24.49 -9.84
CA ARG A 393 9.10 -24.78 -8.95
C ARG A 393 9.27 -24.03 -7.63
N PRO A 394 8.80 -22.77 -7.51
CA PRO A 394 8.96 -22.02 -6.29
C PRO A 394 8.06 -22.58 -5.17
N PRO A 395 8.54 -22.62 -3.92
CA PRO A 395 7.73 -23.07 -2.79
C PRO A 395 6.51 -22.16 -2.51
N THR A 396 5.37 -22.71 -2.08
CA THR A 396 4.16 -21.94 -1.69
C THR A 396 3.51 -22.52 -0.41
N LEU A 397 2.79 -21.69 0.35
CA LEU A 397 1.99 -22.15 1.50
C LEU A 397 0.89 -23.14 1.07
N CYS A 398 0.63 -24.15 1.90
CA CYS A 398 -0.43 -25.14 1.69
C CYS A 398 -1.83 -24.50 1.59
N SER A 399 -2.78 -25.19 0.98
CA SER A 399 -4.21 -24.83 1.09
C SER A 399 -4.65 -24.92 2.55
N GLY A 400 -5.40 -23.92 3.00
CA GLY A 400 -5.87 -23.85 4.40
C GLY A 400 -4.79 -23.58 5.46
N CYS A 401 -3.55 -23.28 5.09
CA CYS A 401 -2.51 -22.94 6.05
C CYS A 401 -2.90 -21.71 6.90
N PRO A 402 -2.81 -21.77 8.24
CA PRO A 402 -3.16 -20.64 9.11
C PRO A 402 -2.28 -19.41 8.89
N HIS A 403 -0.99 -19.59 8.55
CA HIS A 403 -0.06 -18.47 8.29
C HIS A 403 -0.56 -17.58 7.14
N ARG A 404 -1.25 -18.18 6.15
CA ARG A 404 -1.83 -17.44 5.02
C ARG A 404 -2.89 -16.44 5.48
N ALA A 405 -3.71 -16.83 6.47
CA ALA A 405 -4.74 -15.96 7.02
C ALA A 405 -4.12 -14.80 7.80
N SER A 406 -3.09 -15.08 8.60
CA SER A 406 -2.31 -14.07 9.33
C SER A 406 -1.62 -13.08 8.39
N TYR A 407 -0.98 -13.55 7.31
CA TYR A 407 -0.37 -12.69 6.29
C TYR A 407 -1.41 -11.84 5.55
N TYR A 408 -2.57 -12.40 5.26
CA TYR A 408 -3.66 -11.65 4.64
C TYR A 408 -4.17 -10.54 5.56
N ALA A 409 -4.39 -10.81 6.85
CA ALA A 409 -4.78 -9.79 7.83
C ALA A 409 -3.72 -8.68 7.95
N LEU A 410 -2.43 -9.05 7.99
CA LEU A 410 -1.33 -8.09 7.98
C LEU A 410 -1.33 -7.23 6.70
N LYS A 411 -1.67 -7.82 5.54
CA LYS A 411 -1.76 -7.10 4.25
C LYS A 411 -2.90 -6.07 4.23
N LEU A 412 -3.97 -6.29 4.99
CA LEU A 412 -5.05 -5.31 5.16
C LEU A 412 -4.65 -4.12 6.05
N ILE A 413 -3.71 -4.33 6.97
CA ILE A 413 -3.25 -3.30 7.93
C ILE A 413 -2.05 -2.53 7.39
N VAL A 414 -1.15 -3.22 6.68
CA VAL A 414 0.12 -2.68 6.17
C VAL A 414 0.15 -2.76 4.63
N PRO A 415 -0.56 -1.87 3.91
CA PRO A 415 -0.56 -1.87 2.45
C PRO A 415 0.80 -1.44 1.88
N LYS A 416 1.43 -2.25 1.02
CA LYS A 416 2.84 -2.05 0.59
C LYS A 416 3.13 -0.84 -0.31
N LYS A 417 2.13 -0.18 -0.89
CA LYS A 417 2.37 0.83 -1.95
C LYS A 417 2.90 2.16 -1.41
N ASP A 418 2.60 2.49 -0.14
CA ASP A 418 2.86 3.83 0.44
C ASP A 418 3.36 3.79 1.91
N ASN A 419 3.94 2.66 2.37
CA ASN A 419 4.17 2.46 3.81
C ASN A 419 5.65 2.35 4.19
N ASP A 420 6.03 3.06 5.26
CA ASP A 420 7.37 2.99 5.85
C ASP A 420 7.61 1.67 6.62
N THR A 421 6.54 0.95 7.02
CA THR A 421 6.65 -0.27 7.84
C THR A 421 7.51 -1.34 7.17
N ILE A 422 8.49 -1.85 7.91
CA ILE A 422 9.43 -2.89 7.46
C ILE A 422 9.05 -4.23 8.07
N LEU A 423 8.92 -5.24 7.22
CA LEU A 423 8.46 -6.58 7.59
C LEU A 423 9.62 -7.59 7.51
N CYS A 424 10.12 -8.02 8.66
CA CYS A 424 11.24 -8.97 8.81
C CYS A 424 10.70 -10.37 9.06
N GLY A 425 11.09 -11.36 8.27
CA GLY A 425 10.63 -12.74 8.38
C GLY A 425 11.77 -13.73 8.61
N ASP A 426 11.42 -14.92 9.11
CA ASP A 426 12.36 -16.05 9.25
C ASP A 426 12.15 -17.14 8.21
N ILE A 427 13.21 -17.93 8.01
CA ILE A 427 13.19 -19.14 7.18
C ILE A 427 12.20 -20.17 7.75
N GLY A 428 11.61 -20.98 6.86
CA GLY A 428 10.55 -21.94 7.17
C GLY A 428 9.23 -21.58 6.50
N CYS A 429 8.12 -22.13 6.99
CA CYS A 429 6.79 -21.85 6.44
C CYS A 429 6.43 -20.35 6.48
N SER A 430 6.88 -19.62 7.51
CA SER A 430 6.75 -18.16 7.60
C SER A 430 7.39 -17.48 6.39
N GLY A 431 8.61 -17.87 6.00
CA GLY A 431 9.35 -17.25 4.90
C GLY A 431 8.66 -17.31 3.53
N LEU A 432 7.71 -18.23 3.32
CA LEU A 432 6.93 -18.33 2.09
C LEU A 432 6.00 -17.12 1.85
N GLY A 433 5.70 -16.33 2.90
CA GLY A 433 4.98 -15.06 2.78
C GLY A 433 5.69 -14.00 1.93
N ALA A 434 6.99 -14.18 1.65
CA ALA A 434 7.77 -13.30 0.77
C ALA A 434 7.34 -13.35 -0.70
N LEU A 435 6.71 -14.45 -1.13
CA LEU A 435 6.39 -14.71 -2.53
C LEU A 435 4.99 -14.19 -2.92
N PRO A 436 4.74 -13.93 -4.23
CA PRO A 436 3.40 -13.62 -4.72
C PRO A 436 2.39 -14.74 -4.39
N PRO A 437 1.13 -14.42 -4.08
CA PRO A 437 0.49 -13.10 -4.10
C PRO A 437 0.54 -12.34 -2.76
N LEU A 438 1.08 -12.93 -1.70
CA LEU A 438 1.16 -12.29 -0.38
C LEU A 438 2.16 -11.13 -0.40
N LYS A 439 3.42 -11.40 -0.80
CA LYS A 439 4.53 -10.42 -0.84
C LYS A 439 4.66 -9.63 0.47
N MET A 440 4.56 -10.25 1.64
CA MET A 440 4.50 -9.58 2.95
C MET A 440 5.81 -9.60 3.75
N ILE A 441 6.95 -9.91 3.12
CA ILE A 441 8.25 -9.94 3.80
C ILE A 441 9.25 -9.13 2.99
N ASP A 442 10.06 -8.33 3.67
CA ASP A 442 11.11 -7.49 3.11
C ASP A 442 12.51 -8.05 3.39
N THR A 443 12.70 -8.78 4.50
CA THR A 443 13.99 -9.42 4.85
C THR A 443 13.80 -10.85 5.37
N ILE A 444 14.68 -11.78 4.97
CA ILE A 444 14.83 -13.14 5.52
C ILE A 444 16.31 -13.50 5.49
N ASN A 445 16.87 -13.91 6.61
CA ASN A 445 18.29 -14.30 6.71
C ASN A 445 18.45 -15.76 7.17
N HIS A 446 18.17 -16.06 8.44
CA HIS A 446 18.25 -17.39 9.05
C HIS A 446 17.23 -17.55 10.21
N MET A 447 17.23 -18.69 10.91
CA MET A 447 16.25 -18.97 11.97
C MET A 447 16.45 -18.06 13.21
N GLY A 448 15.41 -17.29 13.55
CA GLY A 448 15.32 -16.46 14.76
C GLY A 448 15.77 -15.03 14.58
N MET A 449 16.41 -14.69 13.45
CA MET A 449 16.96 -13.36 13.22
C MET A 449 15.87 -12.30 13.02
N SER A 450 14.66 -12.67 12.59
CA SER A 450 13.57 -11.72 12.31
C SER A 450 13.35 -10.69 13.43
N ILE A 451 13.47 -11.12 14.70
CA ILE A 451 13.34 -10.25 15.88
C ILE A 451 14.54 -9.30 15.99
N SER A 452 15.78 -9.81 15.93
CA SER A 452 17.01 -9.00 15.99
C SER A 452 17.14 -8.03 14.80
N MET A 453 16.70 -8.46 13.62
CA MET A 453 16.62 -7.64 12.41
C MET A 453 15.65 -6.47 12.62
N ALA A 454 14.46 -6.73 13.13
CA ALA A 454 13.48 -5.69 13.45
C ALA A 454 14.01 -4.71 14.51
N GLN A 455 14.70 -5.20 15.55
CA GLN A 455 15.34 -4.37 16.58
C GLN A 455 16.41 -3.44 15.98
N GLY A 456 17.36 -3.99 15.22
CA GLY A 456 18.45 -3.20 14.65
C GLY A 456 17.97 -2.17 13.64
N LEU A 457 17.00 -2.52 12.79
CA LEU A 457 16.37 -1.58 11.84
C LEU A 457 15.56 -0.50 12.57
N SER A 458 14.81 -0.85 13.62
CA SER A 458 14.09 0.12 14.45
C SER A 458 15.05 1.13 15.07
N GLN A 459 16.22 0.68 15.53
CA GLN A 459 17.23 1.56 16.12
C GLN A 459 17.95 2.42 15.07
N ALA A 460 18.27 1.86 13.89
CA ALA A 460 18.90 2.61 12.81
C ALA A 460 17.98 3.71 12.25
N LEU A 461 16.67 3.45 12.20
CA LEU A 461 15.64 4.31 11.61
C LEU A 461 14.82 5.10 12.64
N ASN A 462 15.28 5.19 13.89
CA ASN A 462 14.53 5.73 15.03
C ASN A 462 13.92 7.14 14.77
N ASN A 463 14.53 7.94 13.90
CA ASN A 463 14.04 9.29 13.53
C ASN A 463 12.75 9.29 12.67
N LYS A 464 12.33 8.15 12.12
CA LYS A 464 11.15 8.04 11.24
C LYS A 464 9.86 7.63 11.98
N GLY A 465 9.94 7.24 13.26
CA GLY A 465 8.77 6.82 14.05
C GLY A 465 8.09 5.53 13.56
N THR A 466 8.70 4.80 12.62
CA THR A 466 8.11 3.62 12.00
C THR A 466 8.34 2.38 12.86
N LYS A 467 7.24 1.71 13.25
CA LYS A 467 7.30 0.42 13.94
C LYS A 467 7.71 -0.69 12.95
N THR A 468 8.74 -1.46 13.28
CA THR A 468 9.15 -2.63 12.48
C THR A 468 8.44 -3.90 12.98
N VAL A 469 8.22 -4.87 12.09
CA VAL A 469 7.49 -6.10 12.40
C VAL A 469 8.40 -7.31 12.18
N ALA A 470 8.55 -8.18 13.17
CA ALA A 470 9.23 -9.47 13.10
C ALA A 470 8.21 -10.61 13.00
N MET A 471 8.48 -11.61 12.16
CA MET A 471 7.56 -12.72 11.90
C MET A 471 8.33 -14.05 11.86
N LEU A 472 7.95 -14.99 12.74
CA LEU A 472 8.61 -16.28 12.88
C LEU A 472 7.63 -17.38 13.30
N GLY A 473 7.98 -18.64 13.04
CA GLY A 473 7.23 -19.80 13.56
C GLY A 473 7.53 -20.09 15.03
N ASP A 474 6.64 -20.79 15.70
CA ASP A 474 6.80 -21.34 17.06
C ASP A 474 8.08 -22.18 17.24
N GLY A 475 8.38 -23.10 16.32
CA GLY A 475 9.60 -23.90 16.36
C GLY A 475 10.87 -23.03 16.27
N THR A 476 10.83 -22.00 15.42
CA THR A 476 11.91 -21.00 15.32
C THR A 476 12.03 -20.16 16.60
N PHE A 477 10.89 -19.84 17.23
CA PHE A 477 10.87 -19.13 18.49
C PHE A 477 11.56 -19.93 19.60
N PHE A 478 11.24 -21.22 19.75
CA PHE A 478 11.91 -22.10 20.72
C PHE A 478 13.39 -22.33 20.41
N HIS A 479 13.78 -22.32 19.13
CA HIS A 479 15.17 -22.53 18.71
C HIS A 479 16.10 -21.35 19.09
N SER A 480 15.77 -20.14 18.65
CA SER A 480 16.62 -18.95 18.84
C SER A 480 15.83 -17.64 19.02
N GLY A 481 14.51 -17.67 18.89
CA GLY A 481 13.67 -16.47 19.07
C GLY A 481 13.55 -16.01 20.53
N ILE A 482 13.63 -16.92 21.51
CA ILE A 482 13.56 -16.57 22.94
C ILE A 482 14.67 -15.58 23.33
N SER A 483 15.92 -15.86 22.97
CA SER A 483 17.05 -14.97 23.26
C SER A 483 16.86 -13.62 22.54
N SER A 484 16.48 -13.64 21.27
CA SER A 484 16.25 -12.42 20.49
C SER A 484 15.15 -11.54 21.09
N LEU A 485 14.04 -12.13 21.57
CA LEU A 485 12.96 -11.41 22.24
C LEU A 485 13.39 -10.87 23.61
N LEU A 486 14.19 -11.62 24.37
CA LEU A 486 14.74 -11.14 25.64
C LEU A 486 15.61 -9.88 25.43
N ASN A 487 16.43 -9.86 24.37
CA ASN A 487 17.20 -8.67 24.00
C ASN A 487 16.30 -7.49 23.62
N ALA A 488 15.19 -7.74 22.92
CA ALA A 488 14.22 -6.70 22.56
C ALA A 488 13.59 -6.04 23.79
N VAL A 489 13.26 -6.84 24.81
CA VAL A 489 12.75 -6.34 26.11
C VAL A 489 13.84 -5.56 26.85
N TYR A 490 15.05 -6.11 26.94
CA TYR A 490 16.21 -5.46 27.57
C TYR A 490 16.51 -4.09 26.96
N THR A 491 16.47 -3.98 25.64
CA THR A 491 16.74 -2.74 24.88
C THR A 491 15.53 -1.82 24.72
N LYS A 492 14.34 -2.24 25.19
CA LYS A 492 13.06 -1.51 25.04
C LYS A 492 12.73 -1.18 23.58
N SER A 493 13.02 -2.11 22.68
CA SER A 493 12.85 -1.93 21.23
C SER A 493 11.38 -1.66 20.85
N ASN A 494 11.13 -0.77 19.89
CA ASN A 494 9.77 -0.44 19.41
C ASN A 494 9.38 -1.32 18.21
N ILE A 495 9.05 -2.58 18.48
CA ILE A 495 8.78 -3.60 17.45
C ILE A 495 7.50 -4.38 17.74
N LEU A 496 6.89 -4.92 16.68
CA LEU A 496 5.84 -5.94 16.77
C LEU A 496 6.44 -7.31 16.42
N VAL A 497 6.25 -8.31 17.26
CA VAL A 497 6.63 -9.70 16.96
C VAL A 497 5.37 -10.54 16.74
N ILE A 498 5.26 -11.22 15.61
CA ILE A 498 4.18 -12.15 15.29
C ILE A 498 4.76 -13.56 15.26
N ILE A 499 4.35 -14.40 16.23
CA ILE A 499 4.72 -15.81 16.29
C ILE A 499 3.59 -16.63 15.67
N PHE A 500 3.88 -17.35 14.60
CA PHE A 500 2.95 -18.31 14.01
C PHE A 500 3.05 -19.64 14.74
N ASP A 501 2.06 -19.92 15.59
CA ASP A 501 1.98 -21.13 16.40
C ASP A 501 1.08 -22.15 15.69
N ASN A 502 1.73 -23.03 14.92
CA ASN A 502 1.09 -24.12 14.20
C ASN A 502 1.28 -25.49 14.87
N ARG A 503 1.86 -25.51 16.08
CA ARG A 503 2.08 -26.68 16.94
C ARG A 503 3.02 -27.74 16.34
N THR A 504 3.72 -27.45 15.24
CA THR A 504 4.63 -28.41 14.58
C THR A 504 5.63 -27.73 13.63
N ILE A 505 6.79 -28.34 13.42
CA ILE A 505 7.76 -27.91 12.40
C ILE A 505 7.30 -28.40 11.02
N GLY A 506 6.47 -27.60 10.34
CA GLY A 506 5.75 -28.03 9.13
C GLY A 506 6.64 -28.36 7.92
N MET A 507 7.60 -27.50 7.56
CA MET A 507 8.32 -27.59 6.28
C MET A 507 9.23 -28.83 6.17
N THR A 508 9.73 -29.35 7.29
CA THR A 508 10.69 -30.46 7.32
C THR A 508 10.05 -31.82 7.56
N GLY A 509 8.73 -31.90 7.69
CA GLY A 509 8.02 -33.18 7.89
C GLY A 509 7.15 -33.28 9.14
N HIS A 510 6.72 -32.15 9.71
CA HIS A 510 5.78 -32.09 10.85
C HIS A 510 6.36 -32.66 12.14
N GLN A 511 7.63 -32.39 12.41
CA GLN A 511 8.27 -32.79 13.66
C GLN A 511 7.70 -32.04 14.85
N ASP A 512 7.73 -32.70 16.00
CA ASP A 512 7.35 -32.10 17.27
C ASP A 512 8.40 -31.10 17.76
N HIS A 513 7.92 -30.18 18.58
CA HIS A 513 8.70 -29.18 19.27
C HIS A 513 8.07 -28.91 20.65
N PRO A 514 8.68 -28.07 21.52
CA PRO A 514 8.19 -27.88 22.89
C PRO A 514 6.74 -27.39 23.04
N GLY A 515 6.14 -26.80 22.02
CA GLY A 515 4.73 -26.38 22.00
C GLY A 515 3.76 -27.41 21.39
N ALA A 516 4.20 -28.63 21.09
CA ALA A 516 3.34 -29.69 20.57
C ALA A 516 2.45 -30.30 21.68
N THR A 517 1.17 -30.54 21.37
CA THR A 517 0.11 -30.93 22.33
C THR A 517 -0.09 -32.44 22.52
N HIS A 518 0.53 -33.27 21.68
CA HIS A 518 0.18 -34.70 21.55
C HIS A 518 1.27 -35.64 22.08
N LEU A 519 2.22 -35.13 22.85
CA LEU A 519 3.35 -35.87 23.37
C LEU A 519 3.20 -36.16 24.87
N GLU A 520 2.69 -37.35 25.24
CA GLU A 520 2.62 -37.77 26.65
C GLU A 520 4.00 -37.83 27.35
N LYS A 521 5.08 -38.02 26.58
CA LYS A 521 6.45 -38.12 27.11
C LYS A 521 7.06 -36.77 27.52
N TYR A 522 6.55 -35.65 27.00
CA TYR A 522 7.19 -34.34 27.15
C TYR A 522 6.18 -33.31 27.67
N GLN A 523 6.67 -32.34 28.44
CA GLN A 523 5.83 -31.25 28.94
C GLN A 523 5.62 -30.21 27.84
N GLU A 524 4.37 -29.88 27.56
CA GLU A 524 4.02 -28.78 26.67
C GLU A 524 4.38 -27.43 27.31
N ILE A 525 5.02 -26.55 26.51
CA ILE A 525 5.34 -25.18 26.87
C ILE A 525 4.43 -24.21 26.11
N GLU A 526 3.55 -23.53 26.84
CA GLU A 526 2.68 -22.49 26.30
C GLU A 526 3.45 -21.17 26.10
N LEU A 527 3.30 -20.56 24.91
CA LEU A 527 4.03 -19.36 24.52
C LEU A 527 3.62 -18.11 25.32
N GLU A 528 2.33 -17.92 25.57
CA GLU A 528 1.83 -16.70 26.20
C GLU A 528 2.36 -16.50 27.64
N PRO A 529 2.31 -17.50 28.55
CA PRO A 529 2.90 -17.38 29.87
C PRO A 529 4.42 -17.18 29.84
N LEU A 530 5.12 -17.89 28.95
CA LEU A 530 6.57 -17.76 28.77
C LEU A 530 6.95 -16.32 28.39
N ILE A 531 6.26 -15.75 27.40
CA ILE A 531 6.54 -14.41 26.86
C ILE A 531 6.19 -13.32 27.88
N LYS A 532 5.07 -13.47 28.62
CA LYS A 532 4.74 -12.59 29.75
C LYS A 532 5.81 -12.66 30.83
N GLY A 533 6.32 -13.85 31.14
CA GLY A 533 7.41 -14.08 32.10
C GLY A 533 8.73 -13.38 31.72
N MET A 534 8.97 -13.15 30.42
CA MET A 534 10.14 -12.41 29.93
C MET A 534 10.01 -10.88 30.08
N GLY A 535 8.85 -10.37 30.50
CA GLY A 535 8.62 -8.94 30.75
C GLY A 535 7.92 -8.17 29.63
N VAL A 536 7.36 -8.86 28.63
CA VAL A 536 6.56 -8.22 27.57
C VAL A 536 5.21 -7.76 28.13
N LYS A 537 4.89 -6.47 27.98
CA LYS A 537 3.66 -5.87 28.53
C LYS A 537 2.42 -6.09 27.68
N PHE A 538 2.59 -6.23 26.37
CA PHE A 538 1.51 -6.47 25.41
C PHE A 538 1.70 -7.83 24.75
N VAL A 539 0.87 -8.81 25.11
CA VAL A 539 0.88 -10.16 24.55
C VAL A 539 -0.57 -10.56 24.31
N GLU A 540 -0.92 -10.80 23.05
CA GLU A 540 -2.26 -11.24 22.65
C GLU A 540 -2.17 -12.51 21.81
N THR A 541 -3.05 -13.46 22.11
CA THR A 541 -3.24 -14.69 21.31
C THR A 541 -4.47 -14.53 20.42
N LEU A 542 -4.36 -14.89 19.14
CA LEU A 542 -5.45 -14.80 18.16
C LEU A 542 -5.60 -16.10 17.37
N MET A 543 -6.82 -16.34 16.88
CA MET A 543 -7.10 -17.42 15.96
C MET A 543 -7.16 -16.86 14.54
N PRO A 544 -6.22 -17.21 13.64
CA PRO A 544 -6.01 -16.49 12.38
C PRO A 544 -7.14 -16.62 11.35
N PHE A 545 -8.03 -17.61 11.47
CA PHE A 545 -9.22 -17.71 10.63
C PHE A 545 -10.36 -16.77 11.09
N ASP A 546 -10.29 -16.17 12.28
CA ASP A 546 -11.18 -15.08 12.68
C ASP A 546 -10.56 -13.77 12.19
N THR A 547 -10.90 -13.40 10.95
CA THR A 547 -10.29 -12.25 10.29
C THR A 547 -10.57 -10.93 10.99
N THR A 548 -11.68 -10.83 11.73
CA THR A 548 -12.10 -9.59 12.39
C THR A 548 -11.34 -9.38 13.69
N ASP A 549 -11.30 -10.39 14.56
CA ASP A 549 -10.48 -10.34 15.79
C ASP A 549 -8.99 -10.20 15.44
N THR A 550 -8.53 -10.96 14.44
CA THR A 550 -7.13 -10.89 13.97
C THR A 550 -6.76 -9.49 13.50
N TYR A 551 -7.60 -8.88 12.68
CA TYR A 551 -7.39 -7.52 12.17
C TYR A 551 -7.29 -6.51 13.34
N LYS A 552 -8.20 -6.58 14.30
CA LYS A 552 -8.25 -5.67 15.46
C LYS A 552 -7.01 -5.80 16.34
N LYS A 553 -6.65 -7.02 16.76
CA LYS A 553 -5.50 -7.27 17.65
C LYS A 553 -4.18 -6.87 17.03
N ILE A 554 -3.97 -7.14 15.74
CA ILE A 554 -2.75 -6.69 15.05
C ILE A 554 -2.72 -5.15 14.99
N GLN A 555 -3.84 -4.48 14.75
CA GLN A 555 -3.90 -3.01 14.72
C GLN A 555 -3.61 -2.38 16.10
N GLU A 556 -4.12 -2.96 17.18
CA GLU A 556 -3.81 -2.55 18.55
C GLU A 556 -2.33 -2.76 18.87
N ALA A 557 -1.77 -3.91 18.49
CA ALA A 557 -0.36 -4.22 18.68
C ALA A 557 0.55 -3.27 17.89
N MET A 558 0.19 -2.92 16.65
CA MET A 558 0.90 -1.93 15.84
C MET A 558 0.92 -0.53 16.49
N SER A 559 -0.11 -0.19 17.26
CA SER A 559 -0.25 1.11 17.94
C SER A 559 0.47 1.18 19.29
N HIS A 560 0.81 0.03 19.89
CA HIS A 560 1.53 -0.05 21.16
C HIS A 560 2.96 0.52 21.03
N GLN A 561 3.43 1.26 22.03
CA GLN A 561 4.82 1.75 22.08
C GLN A 561 5.71 0.76 22.82
N GLY A 562 6.83 0.37 22.21
CA GLY A 562 7.73 -0.67 22.72
C GLY A 562 7.41 -2.06 22.16
N VAL A 563 7.88 -3.11 22.84
CA VAL A 563 7.74 -4.50 22.39
C VAL A 563 6.30 -4.96 22.58
N SER A 564 5.64 -5.34 21.49
CA SER A 564 4.33 -6.01 21.49
C SER A 564 4.42 -7.36 20.78
N VAL A 565 3.75 -8.38 21.31
CA VAL A 565 3.78 -9.74 20.74
C VAL A 565 2.36 -10.20 20.41
N ILE A 566 2.20 -10.79 19.23
CA ILE A 566 1.01 -11.49 18.78
C ILE A 566 1.35 -12.97 18.58
N ILE A 567 0.55 -13.85 19.17
CA ILE A 567 0.63 -15.30 18.96
C ILE A 567 -0.53 -15.70 18.06
N SER A 568 -0.23 -16.06 16.82
CA SER A 568 -1.20 -16.52 15.84
C SER A 568 -1.34 -18.03 15.92
N LYS A 569 -2.28 -18.51 16.74
CA LYS A 569 -2.39 -19.90 17.17
C LYS A 569 -3.47 -20.66 16.39
N ALA A 570 -3.05 -21.61 15.57
CA ALA A 570 -3.92 -22.60 14.92
C ALA A 570 -3.08 -23.76 14.35
N PRO A 571 -3.49 -25.02 14.52
CA PRO A 571 -2.68 -26.18 14.14
C PRO A 571 -2.38 -26.21 12.63
N CYS A 572 -1.26 -26.84 12.27
CA CYS A 572 -0.95 -27.13 10.87
C CYS A 572 -2.02 -28.03 10.24
N VAL A 573 -2.28 -27.85 8.93
CA VAL A 573 -3.28 -28.61 8.15
C VAL A 573 -3.08 -30.13 8.21
N PHE A 574 -1.88 -30.59 8.49
CA PHE A 574 -1.53 -32.01 8.57
C PHE A 574 -1.69 -32.60 9.98
N LEU A 575 -1.96 -31.78 11.00
CA LEU A 575 -2.21 -32.28 12.35
C LEU A 575 -3.68 -32.70 12.51
N PRO A 576 -3.98 -33.78 13.26
CA PRO A 576 -5.34 -34.23 13.50
C PRO A 576 -6.26 -33.14 14.07
N ASP A 577 -5.72 -32.31 14.98
CA ASP A 577 -6.43 -31.21 15.64
C ASP A 577 -6.96 -30.16 14.66
N TYR A 578 -6.41 -30.06 13.44
CA TYR A 578 -6.89 -29.15 12.41
C TYR A 578 -8.35 -29.38 12.04
N LEU A 579 -8.83 -30.62 12.14
CA LEU A 579 -10.23 -30.96 11.84
C LEU A 579 -11.20 -30.17 12.72
N ASN A 580 -10.82 -29.83 13.95
CA ASN A 580 -11.62 -29.03 14.88
C ASN A 580 -11.87 -27.59 14.39
N TYR A 581 -11.10 -27.12 13.42
CA TYR A 581 -11.15 -25.76 12.86
C TYR A 581 -11.79 -25.72 11.46
N THR A 582 -12.38 -26.81 11.02
CA THR A 582 -12.94 -26.95 9.66
C THR A 582 -14.36 -27.49 9.69
N LYS A 583 -15.20 -27.10 8.72
CA LYS A 583 -16.58 -27.61 8.61
C LYS A 583 -16.62 -28.85 7.72
N GLN A 584 -16.53 -30.03 8.33
CA GLN A 584 -16.42 -31.29 7.58
C GLN A 584 -17.68 -31.65 6.79
N ASP A 585 -18.87 -31.31 7.29
CA ASP A 585 -20.18 -31.63 6.67
C ASP A 585 -20.64 -30.62 5.61
N SER A 586 -19.78 -29.67 5.25
CA SER A 586 -20.09 -28.64 4.26
C SER A 586 -19.04 -28.62 3.15
N LYS A 587 -19.43 -28.12 1.98
CA LYS A 587 -18.48 -27.75 0.92
C LYS A 587 -18.54 -26.25 0.70
N ILE A 588 -17.42 -25.69 0.26
CA ILE A 588 -17.34 -24.30 -0.15
C ILE A 588 -17.75 -24.25 -1.62
N ILE A 589 -18.63 -23.32 -1.96
CA ILE A 589 -19.04 -23.06 -3.34
C ILE A 589 -18.84 -21.59 -3.69
N ILE A 590 -18.63 -21.34 -4.98
CA ILE A 590 -18.64 -19.99 -5.54
C ILE A 590 -19.99 -19.81 -6.23
N ASP A 591 -20.78 -18.87 -5.73
CA ASP A 591 -22.03 -18.47 -6.33
C ASP A 591 -21.74 -17.65 -7.58
N HIS A 592 -21.76 -18.29 -8.75
CA HIS A 592 -21.47 -17.63 -10.01
C HIS A 592 -22.55 -16.63 -10.44
N SER A 593 -23.76 -16.69 -9.88
CA SER A 593 -24.77 -15.66 -10.10
C SER A 593 -24.36 -14.34 -9.43
N LYS A 594 -23.71 -14.42 -8.27
CA LYS A 594 -23.07 -13.28 -7.59
C LYS A 594 -21.68 -12.98 -8.13
N CYS A 595 -21.01 -13.92 -8.80
CA CYS A 595 -19.72 -13.72 -9.47
C CYS A 595 -19.94 -13.28 -10.93
N ASN A 596 -20.68 -12.19 -11.10
CA ASN A 596 -21.11 -11.65 -12.38
C ASN A 596 -20.94 -10.11 -12.46
N THR A 597 -21.38 -9.47 -13.54
CA THR A 597 -21.48 -8.00 -13.63
C THR A 597 -22.37 -7.42 -12.51
N CYS A 598 -22.32 -6.11 -12.27
CA CYS A 598 -22.93 -5.43 -11.11
C CYS A 598 -24.47 -5.47 -11.03
N HIS A 599 -25.15 -6.30 -11.82
CA HIS A 599 -26.60 -6.44 -11.97
C HIS A 599 -27.36 -5.16 -12.42
N ASN A 600 -26.68 -4.04 -12.64
CA ASN A 600 -27.32 -2.82 -13.13
C ASN A 600 -27.61 -2.83 -14.65
N HIS A 601 -27.08 -3.78 -15.41
CA HIS A 601 -27.40 -3.96 -16.83
C HIS A 601 -27.05 -5.36 -17.34
N SER A 602 -27.60 -5.71 -18.50
CA SER A 602 -27.39 -7.00 -19.18
C SER A 602 -26.16 -7.03 -20.11
N ASP A 603 -25.55 -5.87 -20.41
CA ASP A 603 -24.34 -5.80 -21.24
C ASP A 603 -23.11 -6.32 -20.48
N GLU A 604 -22.44 -7.39 -20.91
CA GLU A 604 -21.25 -7.91 -20.22
C GLU A 604 -19.97 -7.06 -20.45
N ALA A 605 -19.97 -6.17 -21.45
CA ALA A 605 -18.85 -5.30 -21.80
C ALA A 605 -18.87 -3.94 -21.07
N LEU A 606 -20.02 -3.53 -20.55
CA LEU A 606 -20.16 -2.34 -19.72
C LEU A 606 -19.53 -2.59 -18.33
N VAL A 607 -18.63 -1.69 -17.92
CA VAL A 607 -17.98 -1.70 -16.60
C VAL A 607 -18.67 -0.63 -15.74
N CYS A 608 -18.99 -0.92 -14.47
CA CYS A 608 -19.70 0.00 -13.55
C CYS A 608 -19.03 1.39 -13.48
N SER A 609 -17.69 1.42 -13.55
CA SER A 609 -16.91 2.59 -13.96
C SER A 609 -15.50 2.17 -14.41
N LYS A 610 -14.96 2.81 -15.46
CA LYS A 610 -13.57 2.61 -15.91
C LYS A 610 -12.51 3.11 -14.90
N MET A 611 -12.94 3.73 -13.80
CA MET A 611 -12.09 4.39 -12.81
C MET A 611 -11.81 3.54 -11.55
N ALA A 612 -12.29 2.29 -11.50
CA ALA A 612 -11.97 1.40 -10.37
C ALA A 612 -10.48 1.01 -10.35
N ASN A 613 -9.77 1.37 -9.28
CA ASN A 613 -8.36 1.02 -9.08
C ASN A 613 -8.22 -0.40 -8.47
N SER A 614 -7.08 -1.07 -8.70
CA SER A 614 -6.74 -2.40 -8.13
C SER A 614 -6.78 -2.43 -6.59
N ASN A 615 -6.57 -1.28 -5.95
CA ASN A 615 -6.60 -1.13 -4.50
C ASN A 615 -8.02 -1.26 -3.90
N SER A 616 -9.07 -1.02 -4.70
CA SER A 616 -10.47 -1.08 -4.25
C SER A 616 -10.86 -2.44 -3.64
N SER A 617 -10.16 -3.51 -4.00
CA SER A 617 -10.47 -4.83 -3.46
C SER A 617 -10.03 -5.03 -2.00
N LEU A 618 -8.90 -4.44 -1.59
CA LEU A 618 -8.42 -4.47 -0.21
C LEU A 618 -9.28 -3.56 0.67
N THR A 619 -9.60 -2.36 0.17
CA THR A 619 -10.56 -1.43 0.77
C THR A 619 -11.87 -2.10 1.13
N ARG A 620 -12.49 -2.78 0.15
CA ARG A 620 -13.79 -3.44 0.36
C ARG A 620 -13.68 -4.56 1.38
N ALA A 621 -12.55 -5.27 1.41
CA ALA A 621 -12.30 -6.29 2.44
C ALA A 621 -12.15 -5.65 3.84
N ILE A 622 -11.45 -4.52 3.96
CA ILE A 622 -11.33 -3.75 5.20
C ILE A 622 -12.71 -3.23 5.65
N ALA A 623 -13.48 -2.65 4.73
CA ALA A 623 -14.82 -2.13 5.01
C ALA A 623 -15.76 -3.24 5.49
N LYS A 624 -15.70 -4.44 4.88
CA LYS A 624 -16.44 -5.62 5.33
C LYS A 624 -16.09 -6.01 6.78
N ILE A 625 -14.83 -5.93 7.17
CA ILE A 625 -14.37 -6.28 8.52
C ILE A 625 -14.77 -5.22 9.56
N ARG A 626 -14.69 -3.93 9.20
CA ARG A 626 -14.92 -2.81 10.14
C ARG A 626 -16.38 -2.39 10.27
N ALA A 627 -17.23 -2.67 9.28
CA ALA A 627 -18.56 -2.08 9.23
C ALA A 627 -19.51 -2.64 10.30
N GLU A 628 -20.18 -1.73 11.00
CA GLU A 628 -21.30 -2.01 11.89
C GLU A 628 -22.58 -2.29 11.10
N LYS A 629 -22.74 -1.64 9.95
CA LYS A 629 -23.94 -1.74 9.10
C LYS A 629 -23.57 -2.09 7.66
N ARG A 630 -24.28 -3.05 7.07
CA ARG A 630 -24.04 -3.52 5.69
C ARG A 630 -25.24 -3.19 4.79
N VAL A 631 -24.96 -2.62 3.63
CA VAL A 631 -25.97 -2.18 2.66
C VAL A 631 -25.63 -2.77 1.29
N ASP A 632 -26.58 -3.40 0.62
CA ASP A 632 -26.39 -3.89 -0.75
C ASP A 632 -26.51 -2.70 -1.72
N SER A 633 -25.56 -2.59 -2.63
CA SER A 633 -25.47 -1.55 -3.65
C SER A 633 -26.75 -1.38 -4.47
N LYS A 634 -27.50 -2.46 -4.72
CA LYS A 634 -28.77 -2.43 -5.48
C LYS A 634 -29.84 -1.60 -4.76
N ASP A 635 -29.76 -1.48 -3.43
CA ASP A 635 -30.72 -0.76 -2.61
C ASP A 635 -30.45 0.75 -2.59
N GLN A 636 -29.31 1.18 -3.16
CA GLN A 636 -28.97 2.58 -3.35
C GLN A 636 -28.77 2.90 -4.83
N ALA A 637 -29.65 2.38 -5.69
CA ALA A 637 -29.59 2.61 -7.13
C ALA A 637 -29.87 4.07 -7.49
N CYS A 638 -29.10 4.62 -8.44
CA CYS A 638 -29.27 5.98 -8.94
C CYS A 638 -29.96 5.95 -10.32
N PRO A 639 -30.99 6.78 -10.58
CA PRO A 639 -31.60 6.89 -11.91
C PRO A 639 -30.62 7.30 -12.99
N ALA A 640 -29.55 8.04 -12.67
CA ALA A 640 -28.49 8.38 -13.62
C ALA A 640 -27.44 7.25 -13.80
N ASN A 641 -27.66 6.08 -13.17
CA ASN A 641 -26.76 4.93 -13.11
C ASN A 641 -25.35 5.24 -12.58
N ILE A 642 -25.25 6.08 -11.54
CA ILE A 642 -24.00 6.31 -10.80
C ILE A 642 -23.63 5.03 -10.01
N CYS A 643 -22.37 4.60 -10.11
CA CYS A 643 -21.84 3.49 -9.33
C CYS A 643 -21.66 3.90 -7.85
N ASN A 644 -22.75 3.97 -7.08
CA ASN A 644 -22.72 4.43 -5.68
C ASN A 644 -21.81 3.56 -4.78
N HIS A 645 -21.70 2.27 -5.08
CA HIS A 645 -20.74 1.36 -4.46
C HIS A 645 -19.28 1.79 -4.67
N GLY A 646 -18.86 2.02 -5.92
CA GLY A 646 -17.49 2.45 -6.23
C GLY A 646 -17.21 3.84 -5.66
N PHE A 647 -18.18 4.74 -5.78
CA PHE A 647 -18.14 6.10 -5.26
C PHE A 647 -17.89 6.11 -3.75
N PHE A 648 -18.68 5.36 -2.98
CA PHE A 648 -18.55 5.27 -1.52
C PHE A 648 -17.20 4.68 -1.10
N ASN A 649 -16.77 3.59 -1.75
CA ASN A 649 -15.49 2.94 -1.43
C ASN A 649 -14.27 3.81 -1.74
N SER A 650 -14.35 4.67 -2.76
CA SER A 650 -13.27 5.62 -3.06
C SER A 650 -13.15 6.70 -1.96
N ILE A 651 -14.29 7.11 -1.36
CA ILE A 651 -14.28 8.01 -0.20
C ILE A 651 -13.68 7.32 1.03
N LEU A 652 -13.97 6.03 1.26
CA LEU A 652 -13.38 5.26 2.37
C LEU A 652 -11.83 5.22 2.31
N GLU A 653 -11.26 5.16 1.11
CA GLU A 653 -9.80 5.25 0.87
C GLU A 653 -9.25 6.66 0.85
N LYS A 654 -10.11 7.67 1.03
CA LYS A 654 -9.77 9.08 0.87
C LYS A 654 -9.29 9.44 -0.54
N ASP A 655 -9.60 8.61 -1.54
CA ASP A 655 -9.39 8.89 -2.96
C ASP A 655 -10.59 9.67 -3.52
N TYR A 656 -10.71 10.92 -3.06
CA TYR A 656 -11.84 11.78 -3.40
C TYR A 656 -11.85 12.17 -4.89
N LYS A 657 -10.68 12.17 -5.54
CA LYS A 657 -10.55 12.42 -6.97
C LYS A 657 -11.20 11.30 -7.77
N THR A 658 -10.88 10.04 -7.47
CA THR A 658 -11.52 8.89 -8.10
C THR A 658 -13.02 8.85 -7.79
N ALA A 659 -13.42 9.16 -6.55
CA ALA A 659 -14.83 9.25 -6.17
C ALA A 659 -15.60 10.24 -7.06
N LEU A 660 -15.07 11.47 -7.23
CA LEU A 660 -15.70 12.48 -8.07
C LEU A 660 -15.71 12.08 -9.55
N ASN A 661 -14.63 11.47 -10.05
CA ASN A 661 -14.57 10.96 -11.42
C ASN A 661 -15.59 9.84 -11.68
N MET A 662 -15.89 8.98 -10.69
CA MET A 662 -16.96 7.98 -10.82
C MET A 662 -18.35 8.61 -10.96
N VAL A 663 -18.60 9.74 -10.30
CA VAL A 663 -19.83 10.52 -10.53
C VAL A 663 -19.82 11.10 -11.94
N ARG A 664 -18.71 11.72 -12.36
CA ARG A 664 -18.55 12.35 -13.69
C ARG A 664 -18.58 11.37 -14.86
N ASP A 665 -18.22 10.12 -14.63
CA ASP A 665 -18.34 9.05 -15.62
C ASP A 665 -19.80 8.82 -16.05
N LYS A 666 -20.75 9.20 -15.20
CA LYS A 666 -22.18 9.02 -15.45
C LYS A 666 -22.96 10.32 -15.39
N LEU A 667 -22.45 11.40 -14.81
CA LEU A 667 -23.22 12.63 -14.59
C LEU A 667 -22.31 13.86 -14.52
N LEU A 668 -22.57 14.85 -15.37
CA LEU A 668 -21.88 16.14 -15.34
C LEU A 668 -22.15 16.95 -14.06
N PHE A 669 -23.40 16.96 -13.59
CA PHE A 669 -23.89 17.85 -12.52
C PHE A 669 -23.62 17.33 -11.10
N SER A 670 -22.35 17.06 -10.80
CA SER A 670 -21.90 16.58 -9.50
C SER A 670 -22.26 17.53 -8.35
N ARG A 671 -21.98 18.82 -8.50
CA ARG A 671 -22.19 19.86 -7.47
C ARG A 671 -23.68 20.14 -7.29
N ALA A 672 -24.41 20.39 -8.39
CA ALA A 672 -25.84 20.66 -8.32
C ALA A 672 -26.63 19.46 -7.73
N CYS A 673 -26.24 18.22 -8.03
CA CYS A 673 -26.86 17.05 -7.41
C CYS A 673 -26.46 16.87 -5.93
N GLY A 674 -25.35 17.43 -5.47
CA GLY A 674 -25.03 17.52 -4.05
C GLY A 674 -25.98 18.45 -3.29
N ASP A 675 -26.47 19.51 -3.95
CA ASP A 675 -27.34 20.52 -3.33
C ASP A 675 -28.84 20.17 -3.39
N ILE A 676 -29.36 19.84 -4.57
CA ILE A 676 -30.82 19.80 -4.83
C ILE A 676 -31.35 18.47 -5.40
N CYS A 677 -30.55 17.41 -5.38
CA CYS A 677 -31.03 16.09 -5.80
C CYS A 677 -32.16 15.57 -4.89
N HIS A 678 -33.15 14.91 -5.49
CA HIS A 678 -34.25 14.22 -4.79
C HIS A 678 -33.80 12.91 -4.12
N ARG A 679 -32.51 12.53 -4.22
CA ARG A 679 -31.88 11.39 -3.54
C ARG A 679 -32.68 10.06 -3.56
N PRO A 680 -33.16 9.58 -4.72
CA PRO A 680 -33.84 8.29 -4.82
C PRO A 680 -32.98 7.12 -4.34
N CYS A 681 -31.65 7.22 -4.49
CA CYS A 681 -30.70 6.25 -3.95
C CYS A 681 -30.67 6.18 -2.42
N GLU A 682 -31.37 7.07 -1.72
CA GLU A 682 -31.58 7.03 -0.27
C GLU A 682 -33.01 6.64 0.11
N LEU A 683 -33.99 6.88 -0.77
CA LEU A 683 -35.44 6.78 -0.50
C LEU A 683 -36.05 5.41 -0.80
N PHE A 684 -35.58 4.71 -1.84
CA PHE A 684 -36.26 3.51 -2.39
C PHE A 684 -35.47 2.22 -2.13
N SER A 685 -34.95 2.04 -0.91
CA SER A 685 -34.28 0.79 -0.51
C SER A 685 -35.31 -0.34 -0.39
N ASN A 686 -35.00 -1.52 -0.94
CA ASN A 686 -35.94 -2.66 -0.97
C ASN A 686 -36.03 -3.43 0.38
N HIS A 687 -35.80 -2.80 1.54
CA HIS A 687 -35.65 -3.51 2.82
C HIS A 687 -36.42 -2.92 4.02
N GLU A 688 -36.72 -3.82 4.97
CA GLU A 688 -37.20 -3.58 6.34
C GLU A 688 -36.17 -2.86 7.25
N SER A 689 -34.96 -2.58 6.77
CA SER A 689 -33.89 -1.95 7.56
C SER A 689 -33.92 -0.42 7.42
N ASP A 690 -34.02 0.30 8.53
CA ASP A 690 -33.98 1.77 8.61
C ASP A 690 -32.61 2.40 8.22
N THR A 691 -31.66 1.64 7.67
CA THR A 691 -30.29 2.11 7.42
C THR A 691 -30.05 2.49 5.96
N THR A 692 -29.70 3.75 5.73
CA THR A 692 -29.29 4.28 4.42
C THR A 692 -28.06 5.17 4.54
N ILE A 693 -27.23 5.23 3.48
CA ILE A 693 -26.01 6.05 3.44
C ILE A 693 -26.34 7.41 2.80
N PRO A 694 -25.87 8.55 3.33
CA PRO A 694 -26.19 9.89 2.84
C PRO A 694 -25.44 10.25 1.53
N ILE A 695 -25.72 9.52 0.45
CA ILE A 695 -25.07 9.65 -0.87
C ILE A 695 -25.09 11.09 -1.39
N LYS A 696 -26.19 11.83 -1.21
CA LYS A 696 -26.31 13.24 -1.61
C LYS A 696 -25.28 14.11 -0.90
N GLN A 697 -25.14 13.96 0.42
CA GLN A 697 -24.20 14.75 1.22
C GLN A 697 -22.75 14.35 0.94
N LEU A 698 -22.47 13.05 0.74
CA LEU A 698 -21.15 12.59 0.30
C LEU A 698 -20.76 13.14 -1.07
N LYS A 699 -21.73 13.25 -2.00
CA LYS A 699 -21.51 13.88 -3.30
C LYS A 699 -21.17 15.37 -3.15
N LYS A 700 -21.92 16.07 -2.29
CA LYS A 700 -21.62 17.46 -1.93
C LYS A 700 -20.20 17.60 -1.39
N PHE A 701 -19.82 16.77 -0.41
CA PHE A 701 -18.48 16.73 0.18
C PHE A 701 -17.37 16.61 -0.87
N VAL A 702 -17.40 15.57 -1.73
CA VAL A 702 -16.31 15.39 -2.72
C VAL A 702 -16.29 16.48 -3.77
N SER A 703 -17.46 17.01 -4.15
CA SER A 703 -17.57 18.10 -5.13
C SER A 703 -17.16 19.45 -4.57
N ASN A 704 -17.03 19.57 -3.24
CA ASN A 704 -16.56 20.76 -2.51
C ASN A 704 -15.03 20.87 -2.41
N ILE A 705 -14.30 19.86 -2.86
CA ILE A 705 -12.84 19.89 -2.91
C ILE A 705 -12.41 20.56 -4.22
N ASP A 706 -12.14 21.86 -4.18
CA ASP A 706 -11.93 22.70 -5.37
C ASP A 706 -10.84 22.19 -6.32
N GLU A 707 -9.76 21.61 -5.79
CA GLU A 707 -8.68 21.00 -6.60
C GLU A 707 -9.22 19.89 -7.52
N ASN A 708 -10.05 19.01 -6.97
CA ASN A 708 -10.66 17.91 -7.72
C ASN A 708 -11.83 18.40 -8.58
N PHE A 709 -12.59 19.37 -8.09
CA PHE A 709 -13.76 19.89 -8.79
C PHE A 709 -13.38 20.56 -10.12
N ASN A 710 -12.26 21.27 -10.20
CA ASN A 710 -11.86 21.92 -11.44
C ASN A 710 -11.15 20.99 -12.44
N ASP A 711 -10.81 19.76 -12.05
CA ASP A 711 -10.14 18.79 -12.91
C ASP A 711 -11.12 17.94 -13.75
N PHE A 712 -11.21 18.26 -15.04
CA PHE A 712 -11.97 17.49 -16.04
C PHE A 712 -11.06 16.71 -17.01
N SER A 713 -9.75 16.61 -16.73
CA SER A 713 -8.76 16.00 -17.63
C SER A 713 -9.12 14.56 -18.02
N THR A 714 -9.62 13.75 -17.08
CA THR A 714 -10.10 12.40 -17.33
C THR A 714 -11.18 12.35 -18.42
N VAL A 715 -12.17 13.26 -18.34
CA VAL A 715 -13.29 13.30 -19.29
C VAL A 715 -12.82 13.79 -20.66
N PHE A 716 -11.96 14.82 -20.71
CA PHE A 716 -11.37 15.29 -21.95
C PHE A 716 -10.55 14.20 -22.67
N ASN A 717 -9.77 13.43 -21.91
CA ASN A 717 -9.02 12.29 -22.46
C ASN A 717 -9.95 11.20 -23.01
N GLN A 718 -11.08 10.92 -22.35
CA GLN A 718 -12.08 9.98 -22.86
C GLN A 718 -12.65 10.45 -24.20
N ILE A 719 -13.04 11.73 -24.31
CA ILE A 719 -13.60 12.31 -25.54
C ILE A 719 -12.57 12.31 -26.68
N LYS A 720 -11.29 12.58 -26.37
CA LYS A 720 -10.20 12.54 -27.33
C LYS A 720 -9.96 11.13 -27.88
N ASN A 721 -10.11 10.11 -27.04
CA ASN A 721 -9.88 8.71 -27.38
C ASN A 721 -11.14 8.00 -27.90
N ALA A 722 -12.32 8.64 -27.82
CA ALA A 722 -13.55 8.08 -28.34
C ALA A 722 -13.52 8.02 -29.87
N GLU A 723 -14.03 6.92 -30.42
CA GLU A 723 -14.22 6.77 -31.86
C GLU A 723 -15.23 7.82 -32.34
N LYS A 724 -14.83 8.64 -33.32
CA LYS A 724 -15.69 9.69 -33.85
C LYS A 724 -16.76 9.08 -34.76
N LYS A 725 -18.01 9.37 -34.43
CA LYS A 725 -19.18 8.93 -35.16
C LYS A 725 -19.60 10.09 -36.04
N ASP A 726 -19.51 9.93 -37.35
CA ASP A 726 -19.89 10.95 -38.34
C ASP A 726 -21.42 11.09 -38.43
N LYS A 727 -22.04 11.43 -37.30
CA LYS A 727 -23.47 11.47 -37.05
C LYS A 727 -23.79 12.74 -36.27
N LYS A 728 -24.75 13.51 -36.78
CA LYS A 728 -25.14 14.82 -36.24
C LYS A 728 -26.40 14.70 -35.40
N ILE A 729 -26.32 15.09 -34.14
CA ILE A 729 -27.44 15.03 -33.20
C ILE A 729 -27.85 16.45 -32.76
N ALA A 730 -29.13 16.76 -32.89
CA ALA A 730 -29.71 18.00 -32.39
C ALA A 730 -30.41 17.77 -31.03
N ILE A 731 -30.24 18.70 -30.11
CA ILE A 731 -30.92 18.70 -28.81
C ILE A 731 -31.65 20.03 -28.66
N ILE A 732 -32.96 19.98 -28.42
CA ILE A 732 -33.79 21.17 -28.28
C ILE A 732 -34.09 21.39 -26.80
N GLY A 733 -33.47 22.40 -26.21
CA GLY A 733 -33.54 22.75 -24.80
C GLY A 733 -32.24 22.42 -24.05
N ALA A 734 -31.61 23.43 -23.47
CA ALA A 734 -30.40 23.32 -22.66
C ALA A 734 -30.73 23.21 -21.15
N GLY A 735 -31.81 22.52 -20.80
CA GLY A 735 -32.13 22.12 -19.43
C GLY A 735 -31.33 20.87 -18.99
N PRO A 736 -31.52 20.38 -17.75
CA PRO A 736 -30.76 19.25 -17.22
C PRO A 736 -30.84 17.97 -18.08
N ALA A 737 -32.01 17.69 -18.66
CA ALA A 737 -32.21 16.55 -19.56
C ALA A 737 -31.38 16.68 -20.85
N GLY A 738 -31.50 17.82 -21.54
CA GLY A 738 -30.78 18.07 -22.79
C GLY A 738 -29.26 18.16 -22.60
N LEU A 739 -28.81 18.83 -21.54
CA LEU A 739 -27.38 18.91 -21.23
C LEU A 739 -26.79 17.54 -20.80
N SER A 740 -27.55 16.71 -20.09
CA SER A 740 -27.12 15.34 -19.79
C SER A 740 -27.04 14.48 -21.04
N ALA A 741 -27.98 14.64 -21.98
CA ALA A 741 -27.92 13.95 -23.26
C ALA A 741 -26.70 14.41 -24.09
N ALA A 742 -26.45 15.72 -24.12
CA ALA A 742 -25.28 16.28 -24.80
C ALA A 742 -23.97 15.74 -24.24
N TYR A 743 -23.88 15.61 -22.91
CA TYR A 743 -22.71 15.07 -22.21
C TYR A 743 -22.40 13.62 -22.59
N ASP A 744 -23.43 12.76 -22.70
CA ASP A 744 -23.23 11.37 -23.06
C ASP A 744 -22.88 11.23 -24.55
N LEU A 745 -23.60 11.94 -25.42
CA LEU A 745 -23.39 11.89 -26.87
C LEU A 745 -22.00 12.39 -27.29
N ILE A 746 -21.50 13.49 -26.71
CA ILE A 746 -20.17 14.01 -27.04
C ILE A 746 -19.05 13.06 -26.59
N ARG A 747 -19.25 12.35 -25.47
CA ARG A 747 -18.34 11.32 -24.96
C ARG A 747 -18.36 10.05 -25.81
N ASP A 748 -19.50 9.72 -26.40
CA ASP A 748 -19.67 8.61 -27.34
C ASP A 748 -19.20 8.94 -28.77
N GLY A 749 -18.69 10.16 -29.00
CA GLY A 749 -18.04 10.56 -30.25
C GLY A 749 -18.96 11.19 -31.31
N PHE A 750 -20.22 11.50 -30.97
CA PHE A 750 -21.16 12.17 -31.86
C PHE A 750 -20.88 13.67 -32.02
N ASN A 751 -21.37 14.25 -33.11
CA ASN A 751 -21.42 15.71 -33.30
C ASN A 751 -22.72 16.25 -32.70
N VAL A 752 -22.62 17.08 -31.66
CA VAL A 752 -23.78 17.52 -30.87
C VAL A 752 -24.02 19.02 -31.00
N THR A 753 -25.24 19.39 -31.37
CA THR A 753 -25.72 20.77 -31.43
C THR A 753 -26.92 20.96 -30.52
N VAL A 754 -26.87 21.94 -29.62
CA VAL A 754 -27.92 22.27 -28.65
C VAL A 754 -28.54 23.62 -29.01
N PHE A 755 -29.85 23.64 -29.20
CA PHE A 755 -30.65 24.85 -29.43
C PHE A 755 -31.39 25.23 -28.14
N GLU A 756 -31.27 26.49 -27.71
CA GLU A 756 -31.86 26.98 -26.47
C GLU A 756 -32.58 28.31 -26.70
N LYS A 757 -33.81 28.42 -26.22
CA LYS A 757 -34.66 29.60 -26.40
C LYS A 757 -34.19 30.80 -25.57
N GLN A 758 -33.51 30.57 -24.45
CA GLN A 758 -32.96 31.63 -23.59
C GLN A 758 -31.51 31.99 -23.98
N ALA A 759 -30.98 33.05 -23.38
CA ALA A 759 -29.63 33.56 -23.63
C ALA A 759 -28.51 32.71 -23.00
N ALA A 760 -28.84 31.75 -22.12
CA ALA A 760 -27.87 30.88 -21.47
C ALA A 760 -28.46 29.49 -21.18
N ALA A 761 -27.58 28.49 -21.06
CA ALA A 761 -27.94 27.13 -20.70
C ALA A 761 -28.29 26.99 -19.20
N GLY A 762 -29.09 25.98 -18.89
CA GLY A 762 -29.38 25.52 -17.52
C GLY A 762 -30.86 25.44 -17.17
N GLY A 763 -31.77 25.94 -18.02
CA GLY A 763 -33.22 25.84 -17.81
C GLY A 763 -33.66 26.31 -16.41
N LEU A 764 -34.50 25.53 -15.74
CA LEU A 764 -35.00 25.86 -14.40
C LEU A 764 -33.89 26.04 -13.36
N ILE A 765 -32.75 25.34 -13.47
CA ILE A 765 -31.63 25.50 -12.53
C ILE A 765 -31.08 26.92 -12.57
N LYS A 766 -30.85 27.45 -13.78
CA LYS A 766 -30.27 28.78 -13.97
C LYS A 766 -31.27 29.88 -13.64
N TYR A 767 -32.48 29.73 -14.18
CA TYR A 767 -33.46 30.82 -14.21
C TYR A 767 -34.43 30.80 -13.03
N VAL A 768 -34.76 29.63 -12.44
CA VAL A 768 -35.85 29.52 -11.46
C VAL A 768 -35.35 29.15 -10.06
N ILE A 769 -34.45 28.19 -9.92
CA ILE A 769 -33.96 27.78 -8.59
C ILE A 769 -33.12 28.91 -7.97
N PRO A 770 -33.38 29.34 -6.72
CA PRO A 770 -32.62 30.43 -6.07
C PRO A 770 -31.17 30.07 -5.69
N ASP A 771 -30.29 31.07 -5.63
CA ASP A 771 -28.86 30.91 -5.27
C ASP A 771 -28.66 30.39 -3.84
N PHE A 772 -29.61 30.64 -2.92
CA PHE A 772 -29.51 30.12 -1.54
C PHE A 772 -29.81 28.62 -1.44
N ARG A 773 -30.35 28.00 -2.49
CA ARG A 773 -30.62 26.56 -2.56
C ARG A 773 -29.43 25.77 -3.10
N MET A 774 -28.59 26.39 -3.93
CA MET A 774 -27.50 25.69 -4.61
C MET A 774 -26.39 26.62 -5.11
N ASP A 775 -25.20 26.05 -5.31
CA ASP A 775 -24.07 26.76 -5.89
C ASP A 775 -24.22 26.94 -7.42
N LYS A 776 -24.80 28.07 -7.83
CA LYS A 776 -24.93 28.41 -9.26
C LYS A 776 -23.59 28.64 -9.97
N LYS A 777 -22.55 29.11 -9.25
CA LYS A 777 -21.23 29.30 -9.85
C LYS A 777 -20.60 27.95 -10.20
N GLY A 778 -20.67 27.00 -9.28
CA GLY A 778 -20.24 25.62 -9.52
C GLY A 778 -21.01 24.98 -10.69
N PHE A 779 -22.33 25.19 -10.75
CA PHE A 779 -23.15 24.74 -11.89
C PHE A 779 -22.70 25.36 -13.23
N ASP A 780 -22.45 26.67 -13.26
CA ASP A 780 -21.96 27.35 -14.47
C ASP A 780 -20.60 26.80 -14.92
N VAL A 781 -19.72 26.47 -13.99
CA VAL A 781 -18.44 25.79 -14.30
C VAL A 781 -18.69 24.44 -14.97
N GLU A 782 -19.57 23.60 -14.42
CA GLU A 782 -19.94 22.30 -14.99
C GLU A 782 -20.51 22.44 -16.41
N VAL A 783 -21.46 23.35 -16.62
CA VAL A 783 -22.07 23.61 -17.94
C VAL A 783 -21.04 24.13 -18.95
N SER A 784 -20.15 25.03 -18.53
CA SER A 784 -19.13 25.60 -19.42
C SER A 784 -18.16 24.54 -19.99
N GLN A 785 -18.03 23.38 -19.33
CA GLN A 785 -17.18 22.31 -19.84
C GLN A 785 -17.76 21.67 -21.11
N LEU A 786 -19.07 21.63 -21.30
CA LEU A 786 -19.68 21.03 -22.51
C LEU A 786 -19.24 21.74 -23.79
N ALA A 787 -19.18 23.08 -23.75
CA ALA A 787 -18.66 23.85 -24.88
C ALA A 787 -17.18 23.53 -25.15
N LYS A 788 -16.37 23.39 -24.10
CA LYS A 788 -14.95 22.97 -24.22
C LYS A 788 -14.79 21.53 -24.71
N MET A 789 -15.78 20.68 -24.46
CA MET A 789 -15.84 19.29 -24.94
C MET A 789 -16.22 19.19 -26.42
N GLY A 790 -16.69 20.29 -27.03
CA GLY A 790 -17.02 20.36 -28.45
C GLY A 790 -18.53 20.44 -28.75
N VAL A 791 -19.39 20.56 -27.74
CA VAL A 791 -20.84 20.77 -27.95
C VAL A 791 -21.07 22.18 -28.49
N GLN A 792 -21.84 22.29 -29.58
CA GLN A 792 -22.20 23.56 -30.19
C GLN A 792 -23.50 24.09 -29.59
N PHE A 793 -23.52 25.35 -29.15
CA PHE A 793 -24.71 25.98 -28.57
C PHE A 793 -25.25 27.10 -29.46
N HIS A 794 -26.55 27.07 -29.72
CA HIS A 794 -27.31 28.12 -30.39
C HIS A 794 -28.35 28.68 -29.40
N PHE A 795 -27.99 29.78 -28.74
CA PHE A 795 -28.86 30.48 -27.80
C PHE A 795 -29.86 31.40 -28.51
N ASN A 796 -30.91 31.80 -27.81
CA ASN A 796 -32.01 32.60 -28.34
C ASN A 796 -32.65 31.99 -29.60
N THR A 797 -32.71 30.66 -29.68
CA THR A 797 -33.29 29.93 -30.80
C THR A 797 -34.44 29.05 -30.29
N SER A 798 -35.67 29.38 -30.68
CA SER A 798 -36.88 28.68 -30.25
C SER A 798 -37.44 27.78 -31.35
N LEU A 799 -37.76 26.54 -31.00
CA LEU A 799 -38.51 25.62 -31.86
C LEU A 799 -39.92 26.16 -32.09
N GLY A 800 -40.43 26.05 -33.32
CA GLY A 800 -41.72 26.57 -33.78
C GLY A 800 -41.69 28.02 -34.25
N LYS A 801 -40.71 28.81 -33.77
CA LYS A 801 -40.55 30.22 -34.16
C LYS A 801 -39.36 30.46 -35.08
N ASP A 802 -38.16 30.08 -34.62
CA ASP A 802 -36.90 30.35 -35.31
C ASP A 802 -36.43 29.14 -36.13
N ILE A 803 -36.78 27.94 -35.68
CA ILE A 803 -36.46 26.65 -36.33
C ILE A 803 -37.69 25.74 -36.28
N GLN A 804 -37.92 24.95 -37.34
CA GLN A 804 -39.06 24.03 -37.42
C GLN A 804 -38.64 22.58 -37.16
N LEU A 805 -39.52 21.78 -36.53
CA LEU A 805 -39.19 20.40 -36.15
C LEU A 805 -38.89 19.51 -37.36
N GLU A 806 -39.68 19.64 -38.42
CA GLU A 806 -39.52 18.90 -39.67
C GLU A 806 -38.17 19.18 -40.34
N GLU A 807 -37.75 20.45 -40.31
CA GLU A 807 -36.45 20.88 -40.84
C GLU A 807 -35.30 20.22 -40.08
N ILE A 808 -35.29 20.32 -38.74
CA ILE A 808 -34.22 19.74 -37.91
C ILE A 808 -34.21 18.22 -38.04
N ALA A 809 -35.37 17.57 -38.03
CA ALA A 809 -35.48 16.13 -38.19
C ALA A 809 -34.91 15.63 -39.53
N SER A 810 -34.90 16.48 -40.57
CA SER A 810 -34.28 16.16 -41.88
C SER A 810 -32.77 16.43 -41.93
N GLN A 811 -32.27 17.41 -41.17
CA GLN A 811 -30.86 17.84 -41.20
C GLN A 811 -29.95 17.04 -40.25
N PHE A 812 -30.52 16.42 -39.22
CA PHE A 812 -29.80 15.68 -38.19
C PHE A 812 -30.17 14.19 -38.21
N ASP A 813 -29.20 13.33 -37.91
CA ASP A 813 -29.43 11.87 -37.81
C ASP A 813 -30.34 11.51 -36.63
N GLY A 814 -30.37 12.34 -35.58
CA GLY A 814 -31.26 12.19 -34.44
C GLY A 814 -31.55 13.50 -33.72
N VAL A 815 -32.74 13.60 -33.11
CA VAL A 815 -33.21 14.81 -32.41
C VAL A 815 -33.73 14.45 -31.02
N ILE A 816 -33.31 15.17 -29.98
CA ILE A 816 -33.84 15.01 -28.61
C ILE A 816 -34.57 16.28 -28.19
N LEU A 817 -35.87 16.17 -27.90
CA LEU A 817 -36.73 17.23 -27.41
C LEU A 817 -36.70 17.27 -25.87
N ALA A 818 -36.07 18.31 -25.32
CA ALA A 818 -35.90 18.56 -23.89
C ALA A 818 -36.45 19.93 -23.48
N LEU A 819 -37.68 20.24 -23.94
CA LEU A 819 -38.30 21.57 -23.88
C LEU A 819 -38.69 22.02 -22.46
N GLY A 820 -38.88 21.07 -21.54
CA GLY A 820 -39.48 21.33 -20.23
C GLY A 820 -40.96 21.71 -20.31
N LEU A 821 -41.54 22.10 -19.17
CA LEU A 821 -42.91 22.60 -19.09
C LEU A 821 -42.91 24.12 -19.13
N GLY A 822 -43.71 24.70 -20.03
CA GLY A 822 -43.68 26.13 -20.32
C GLY A 822 -44.78 26.95 -19.64
N LYS A 823 -45.81 26.31 -19.08
CA LYS A 823 -47.03 26.98 -18.62
C LYS A 823 -47.33 26.63 -17.16
N SER A 824 -47.49 27.65 -16.32
CA SER A 824 -47.90 27.49 -14.92
C SER A 824 -49.39 27.14 -14.83
N ASN A 825 -49.77 26.34 -13.83
CA ASN A 825 -51.17 26.07 -13.54
C ASN A 825 -51.89 27.33 -13.02
N GLU A 826 -53.11 27.56 -13.50
CA GLU A 826 -53.97 28.64 -13.03
C GLU A 826 -54.90 28.16 -11.92
N LEU A 827 -55.30 29.09 -11.03
CA LEU A 827 -56.28 28.83 -9.98
C LEU A 827 -57.50 29.73 -10.21
N GLU A 828 -58.64 29.13 -10.53
CA GLU A 828 -59.87 29.85 -10.93
C GLU A 828 -60.30 30.92 -9.92
N VAL A 829 -60.22 30.61 -8.61
CA VAL A 829 -60.70 31.50 -7.55
C VAL A 829 -59.94 32.83 -7.49
N VAL A 830 -58.70 32.90 -8.00
CA VAL A 830 -57.87 34.11 -7.99
C VAL A 830 -57.78 34.80 -9.36
N LYS A 831 -58.56 34.35 -10.36
CA LYS A 831 -58.56 34.99 -11.70
C LYS A 831 -59.02 36.44 -11.68
N SER A 832 -59.90 36.80 -10.74
CA SER A 832 -60.42 38.17 -10.59
C SER A 832 -59.42 39.15 -9.97
N VAL A 833 -58.23 38.70 -9.56
CA VAL A 833 -57.15 39.56 -9.03
C VAL A 833 -56.37 40.18 -10.19
N SER A 834 -56.05 41.46 -10.06
CA SER A 834 -55.25 42.22 -11.03
C SER A 834 -53.88 41.57 -11.29
N GLU A 835 -53.47 41.50 -12.56
CA GLU A 835 -52.19 40.90 -12.98
C GLU A 835 -50.97 41.56 -12.31
N SER A 836 -51.06 42.84 -11.92
CA SER A 836 -49.98 43.53 -11.18
C SER A 836 -49.76 43.02 -9.76
N LYS A 837 -50.72 42.27 -9.18
CA LYS A 837 -50.66 41.75 -7.81
C LYS A 837 -50.63 40.22 -7.76
N LYS A 838 -50.66 39.56 -8.91
CA LYS A 838 -50.74 38.11 -9.06
C LYS A 838 -49.49 37.64 -9.81
N PHE A 839 -48.82 36.64 -9.26
CA PHE A 839 -47.68 36.01 -9.91
C PHE A 839 -47.88 34.51 -9.97
N ASP A 840 -47.31 33.87 -10.99
CA ASP A 840 -47.02 32.44 -10.94
C ASP A 840 -45.58 32.20 -10.45
N ALA A 841 -45.34 31.02 -9.89
CA ALA A 841 -44.05 30.69 -9.26
C ALA A 841 -42.87 30.79 -10.24
N LEU A 842 -43.03 30.40 -11.51
CA LEU A 842 -41.94 30.44 -12.49
C LEU A 842 -41.52 31.88 -12.76
N ASN A 843 -42.46 32.76 -13.10
CA ASN A 843 -42.15 34.16 -13.41
C ASN A 843 -41.66 34.93 -12.18
N PHE A 844 -42.22 34.65 -11.00
CA PHE A 844 -41.76 35.25 -9.74
C PHE A 844 -40.29 34.93 -9.47
N LEU A 845 -39.95 33.63 -9.47
CA LEU A 845 -38.59 33.17 -9.19
C LEU A 845 -37.60 33.57 -10.29
N LYS A 846 -38.03 33.57 -11.56
CA LYS A 846 -37.23 34.08 -12.67
C LYS A 846 -36.86 35.54 -12.49
N SER A 847 -37.84 36.37 -12.15
CA SER A 847 -37.62 37.80 -11.90
C SER A 847 -36.77 38.03 -10.65
N TYR A 848 -36.94 37.20 -9.61
CA TYR A 848 -36.11 37.24 -8.41
C TYR A 848 -34.63 36.97 -8.73
N ASN A 849 -34.34 35.88 -9.43
CA ASN A 849 -32.98 35.52 -9.82
C ASN A 849 -32.32 36.55 -10.76
N GLN A 850 -33.11 37.17 -11.62
CA GLN A 850 -32.66 38.25 -12.52
C GLN A 850 -32.56 39.61 -11.84
N LYS A 851 -32.94 39.72 -10.56
CA LYS A 851 -33.00 40.97 -9.79
C LYS A 851 -33.89 42.05 -10.44
N SER A 852 -34.95 41.61 -11.14
CA SER A 852 -35.94 42.47 -11.80
C SER A 852 -37.30 42.46 -11.09
N LEU A 853 -37.50 41.59 -10.10
CA LEU A 853 -38.75 41.52 -9.34
C LEU A 853 -38.98 42.78 -8.51
N THR A 854 -40.14 43.41 -8.70
CA THR A 854 -40.55 44.61 -7.96
C THR A 854 -41.81 44.30 -7.16
N ILE A 855 -41.69 44.26 -5.84
CA ILE A 855 -42.82 44.21 -4.90
C ILE A 855 -42.61 45.26 -3.81
N LYS A 856 -43.72 45.74 -3.22
CA LYS A 856 -43.67 46.75 -2.15
C LYS A 856 -43.02 46.18 -0.89
N GLN A 857 -42.21 46.99 -0.20
CA GLN A 857 -41.62 46.61 1.09
C GLN A 857 -42.69 46.43 2.18
N GLY A 858 -42.46 45.50 3.11
CA GLY A 858 -43.38 45.17 4.20
C GLY A 858 -44.72 44.59 3.73
N SER A 859 -44.77 43.95 2.56
CA SER A 859 -46.01 43.41 2.00
C SER A 859 -46.44 42.10 2.67
N ALA A 860 -47.76 41.88 2.72
CA ALA A 860 -48.33 40.58 3.03
C ALA A 860 -48.49 39.76 1.74
N ILE A 861 -47.89 38.58 1.68
CA ILE A 861 -47.83 37.75 0.47
C ILE A 861 -48.38 36.36 0.77
N LEU A 862 -49.39 35.95 0.02
CA LEU A 862 -49.91 34.58 0.04
C LEU A 862 -49.23 33.74 -1.05
N VAL A 863 -48.66 32.61 -0.67
CA VAL A 863 -48.16 31.58 -1.58
C VAL A 863 -49.09 30.39 -1.53
N VAL A 864 -49.59 29.93 -2.69
CA VAL A 864 -50.51 28.79 -2.78
C VAL A 864 -49.78 27.61 -3.41
N GLY A 865 -49.54 26.54 -2.64
CA GLY A 865 -48.88 25.30 -3.08
C GLY A 865 -48.00 24.68 -2.01
N GLY A 866 -47.79 23.35 -2.06
CA GLY A 866 -47.00 22.60 -1.08
C GLY A 866 -45.64 22.08 -1.56
N GLY A 867 -45.28 22.28 -2.83
CA GLY A 867 -44.06 21.75 -3.43
C GLY A 867 -42.81 22.64 -3.24
N ASN A 868 -41.65 22.15 -3.71
CA ASN A 868 -40.38 22.88 -3.61
C ASN A 868 -40.46 24.31 -4.19
N SER A 869 -41.15 24.52 -5.31
CA SER A 869 -41.33 25.87 -5.88
C SER A 869 -42.09 26.82 -4.96
N ALA A 870 -43.06 26.33 -4.17
CA ALA A 870 -43.80 27.16 -3.23
C ALA A 870 -42.91 27.60 -2.06
N ILE A 871 -42.08 26.68 -1.54
CA ILE A 871 -41.10 26.99 -0.50
C ILE A 871 -40.03 27.95 -1.02
N ASP A 872 -39.51 27.73 -2.23
CA ASP A 872 -38.51 28.62 -2.85
C ASP A 872 -39.09 30.04 -3.04
N VAL A 873 -40.35 30.16 -3.48
CA VAL A 873 -41.06 31.46 -3.58
C VAL A 873 -41.16 32.11 -2.20
N ALA A 874 -41.63 31.37 -1.19
CA ALA A 874 -41.85 31.92 0.14
C ALA A 874 -40.57 32.44 0.78
N ARG A 875 -39.47 31.68 0.68
CA ARG A 875 -38.13 32.06 1.16
C ARG A 875 -37.55 33.22 0.35
N SER A 876 -37.71 33.22 -0.98
CA SER A 876 -37.25 34.33 -1.84
C SER A 876 -37.99 35.63 -1.51
N ALA A 877 -39.31 35.56 -1.30
CA ALA A 877 -40.13 36.71 -0.91
C ALA A 877 -39.74 37.26 0.46
N LYS A 878 -39.43 36.38 1.43
CA LYS A 878 -38.93 36.77 2.75
C LYS A 878 -37.54 37.41 2.70
N ARG A 879 -36.67 36.93 1.81
CA ARG A 879 -35.31 37.45 1.61
C ARG A 879 -35.25 38.74 0.82
N LEU A 880 -36.25 39.02 -0.02
CA LEU A 880 -36.33 40.30 -0.73
C LEU A 880 -36.52 41.47 0.25
N ASP A 881 -37.32 41.25 1.30
CA ASP A 881 -37.47 42.17 2.43
C ASP A 881 -37.91 41.40 3.68
N ALA A 882 -37.08 41.46 4.72
CA ALA A 882 -37.30 40.76 5.98
C ALA A 882 -38.60 41.19 6.69
N THR A 883 -39.12 42.39 6.40
CA THR A 883 -40.37 42.90 6.96
C THR A 883 -41.62 42.33 6.27
N ASN A 884 -41.47 41.61 5.14
CA ASN A 884 -42.59 40.95 4.48
C ASN A 884 -43.21 39.86 5.36
N THR A 885 -44.54 39.81 5.36
CA THR A 885 -45.33 38.76 6.02
C THR A 885 -45.71 37.70 4.99
N ILE A 886 -45.14 36.50 5.12
CA ILE A 886 -45.34 35.42 4.14
C ILE A 886 -46.24 34.35 4.74
N ILE A 887 -47.31 34.01 4.02
CA ILE A 887 -48.25 32.95 4.38
C ILE A 887 -48.29 31.94 3.25
N LEU A 888 -48.00 30.68 3.54
CA LEU A 888 -48.08 29.58 2.59
C LEU A 888 -49.30 28.72 2.92
N SER A 889 -50.15 28.47 1.93
CA SER A 889 -51.33 27.60 2.02
C SER A 889 -51.15 26.42 1.07
N CYS A 890 -51.32 25.20 1.58
CA CYS A 890 -51.21 23.97 0.81
C CYS A 890 -52.30 22.96 1.22
N ILE A 891 -52.74 22.15 0.26
CA ILE A 891 -53.81 21.16 0.46
C ILE A 891 -53.32 19.95 1.25
N GLU A 892 -52.02 19.68 1.21
CA GLU A 892 -51.40 18.58 1.91
C GLU A 892 -51.27 18.88 3.39
N THR A 893 -51.33 17.84 4.23
CA THR A 893 -50.83 17.96 5.60
C THR A 893 -49.32 18.18 5.57
N GLU A 894 -48.76 18.78 6.63
CA GLU A 894 -47.33 19.11 6.66
C GLU A 894 -46.44 17.87 6.39
N ALA A 895 -46.79 16.72 6.98
CA ALA A 895 -46.07 15.46 6.78
C ALA A 895 -46.16 14.89 5.35
N LYS A 896 -47.08 15.39 4.51
CA LYS A 896 -47.30 14.93 3.13
C LYS A 896 -46.95 16.00 2.10
N MET A 897 -46.35 17.12 2.51
CA MET A 897 -45.94 18.18 1.59
C MET A 897 -44.91 17.64 0.58
N PRO A 898 -45.05 17.93 -0.73
CA PRO A 898 -44.08 17.49 -1.73
C PRO A 898 -42.69 18.17 -1.66
N ALA A 899 -42.55 19.25 -0.90
CA ALA A 899 -41.26 19.91 -0.69
C ALA A 899 -40.33 19.08 0.19
N PHE A 900 -39.01 19.28 0.08
CA PHE A 900 -38.06 18.59 0.97
C PHE A 900 -38.26 19.04 2.42
N ASN A 901 -38.24 18.08 3.35
CA ASN A 901 -38.42 18.36 4.78
C ASN A 901 -37.41 19.39 5.30
N GLU A 902 -36.15 19.35 4.86
CA GLU A 902 -35.16 20.35 5.27
C GLU A 902 -35.55 21.77 4.83
N GLU A 903 -36.20 21.91 3.68
CA GLU A 903 -36.64 23.20 3.15
C GLU A 903 -37.87 23.74 3.87
N ILE A 904 -38.79 22.87 4.29
CA ILE A 904 -39.92 23.23 5.13
C ILE A 904 -39.41 23.74 6.49
N THR A 905 -38.43 23.07 7.08
CA THR A 905 -37.78 23.50 8.33
C THR A 905 -37.11 24.86 8.17
N HIS A 906 -36.28 25.05 7.14
CA HIS A 906 -35.65 26.35 6.87
C HIS A 906 -36.67 27.48 6.66
N ALA A 907 -37.80 27.20 5.98
CA ALA A 907 -38.85 28.19 5.78
C ALA A 907 -39.47 28.64 7.12
N LYS A 908 -39.71 27.70 8.04
CA LYS A 908 -40.22 28.00 9.38
C LYS A 908 -39.24 28.81 10.22
N GLU A 909 -37.95 28.45 10.15
CA GLU A 909 -36.87 29.19 10.82
C GLU A 909 -36.75 30.63 10.30
N GLU A 910 -37.03 30.86 9.01
CA GLU A 910 -37.12 32.20 8.40
C GLU A 910 -38.42 32.95 8.74
N GLY A 911 -39.31 32.37 9.56
CA GLY A 911 -40.55 33.00 10.04
C GLY A 911 -41.72 32.95 9.06
N ILE A 912 -41.73 32.01 8.11
CA ILE A 912 -42.83 31.82 7.15
C ILE A 912 -43.97 31.05 7.82
N LYS A 913 -45.21 31.57 7.75
CA LYS A 913 -46.39 30.91 8.32
C LYS A 913 -46.95 29.89 7.32
N ILE A 914 -46.94 28.61 7.67
CA ILE A 914 -47.52 27.53 6.86
C ILE A 914 -48.89 27.15 7.41
N ILE A 915 -49.89 27.14 6.54
CA ILE A 915 -51.26 26.67 6.81
C ILE A 915 -51.47 25.40 5.98
N ALA A 916 -51.09 24.27 6.55
CA ALA A 916 -51.26 22.96 5.92
C ALA A 916 -52.74 22.51 5.94
N ASN A 917 -53.09 21.53 5.10
CA ASN A 917 -54.46 21.02 4.93
C ASN A 917 -55.47 22.15 4.66
N SER A 918 -55.13 23.09 3.79
CA SER A 918 -55.95 24.26 3.50
C SER A 918 -55.97 24.64 2.01
N PHE A 919 -57.02 25.34 1.60
CA PHE A 919 -57.14 25.91 0.27
C PHE A 919 -57.83 27.27 0.29
N VAL A 920 -57.63 28.05 -0.77
CA VAL A 920 -58.29 29.35 -0.96
C VAL A 920 -59.72 29.11 -1.46
N ALA A 921 -60.72 29.38 -0.63
CA ALA A 921 -62.12 29.12 -0.95
C ALA A 921 -62.78 30.27 -1.71
N THR A 922 -62.46 31.51 -1.32
CA THR A 922 -62.92 32.73 -2.00
C THR A 922 -61.81 33.76 -2.03
N CYS A 923 -61.82 34.61 -3.06
CA CYS A 923 -60.89 35.71 -3.22
C CYS A 923 -61.61 36.91 -3.84
N SER A 924 -61.37 38.10 -3.30
CA SER A 924 -61.92 39.37 -3.82
C SER A 924 -60.89 40.49 -3.67
N GLU A 925 -60.83 41.38 -4.65
CA GLU A 925 -59.95 42.55 -4.62
C GLU A 925 -60.77 43.84 -4.47
N ASN A 926 -60.55 44.59 -3.38
CA ASN A 926 -61.06 45.94 -3.19
C ASN A 926 -59.99 46.79 -2.49
N GLY A 927 -58.98 47.24 -3.25
CA GLY A 927 -57.76 47.85 -2.73
C GLY A 927 -56.73 46.80 -2.27
N GLN A 928 -57.02 46.08 -1.19
CA GLN A 928 -56.28 44.89 -0.75
C GLN A 928 -57.01 43.60 -1.13
N ILE A 929 -56.26 42.50 -1.23
CA ILE A 929 -56.81 41.19 -1.59
C ILE A 929 -57.30 40.52 -0.32
N LYS A 930 -58.62 40.29 -0.23
CA LYS A 930 -59.25 39.53 0.84
C LYS A 930 -59.46 38.09 0.39
N ILE A 931 -58.96 37.15 1.19
CA ILE A 931 -59.09 35.71 0.95
C ILE A 931 -59.74 35.02 2.14
N ALA A 932 -60.60 34.04 1.89
CA ALA A 932 -61.07 33.10 2.90
C ALA A 932 -60.34 31.76 2.72
N ILE A 933 -59.64 31.31 3.76
CA ILE A 933 -58.97 30.02 3.78
C ILE A 933 -59.87 29.00 4.46
N HIS A 934 -60.12 27.89 3.78
CA HIS A 934 -60.88 26.76 4.31
C HIS A 934 -59.98 25.53 4.45
N GLN A 935 -60.37 24.61 5.32
CA GLN A 935 -59.71 23.31 5.46
C GLN A 935 -60.00 22.43 4.25
N PHE A 936 -58.99 21.76 3.70
CA PHE A 936 -59.15 20.99 2.47
C PHE A 936 -60.07 19.77 2.65
N ASP A 937 -59.89 18.99 3.72
CA ASP A 937 -60.70 17.78 3.96
C ASP A 937 -62.16 18.08 4.35
N THR A 938 -62.37 19.02 5.29
CA THR A 938 -63.69 19.28 5.90
C THR A 938 -64.45 20.42 5.23
N LYS A 939 -63.77 21.24 4.41
CA LYS A 939 -64.27 22.48 3.79
C LYS A 939 -64.72 23.56 4.79
N ASN A 940 -64.40 23.40 6.07
CA ASN A 940 -64.72 24.37 7.11
C ASN A 940 -63.87 25.64 6.96
N HIS A 941 -64.43 26.79 7.29
CA HIS A 941 -63.70 28.06 7.36
C HIS A 941 -62.62 27.99 8.44
N ILE A 942 -61.39 28.38 8.10
CA ILE A 942 -60.26 28.47 9.03
C ILE A 942 -60.07 29.92 9.48
N GLN A 943 -59.84 30.82 8.52
CA GLN A 943 -59.61 32.24 8.77
C GLN A 943 -59.74 33.08 7.49
N ASP A 944 -60.06 34.36 7.66
CA ASP A 944 -59.93 35.38 6.62
C ASP A 944 -58.54 36.01 6.71
N LEU A 945 -57.91 36.30 5.57
CA LEU A 945 -56.64 37.01 5.49
C LEU A 945 -56.72 38.18 4.52
N LEU A 946 -55.86 39.17 4.76
CA LEU A 946 -55.58 40.26 3.83
C LEU A 946 -54.15 40.09 3.32
N CYS A 947 -53.96 40.20 2.01
CA CYS A 947 -52.66 40.20 1.37
C CYS A 947 -52.58 41.26 0.26
N ASP A 948 -51.35 41.70 -0.02
CA ASP A 948 -51.05 42.64 -1.08
C ASP A 948 -50.74 41.91 -2.40
N TYR A 949 -50.17 40.70 -2.31
CA TYR A 949 -49.80 39.88 -3.47
C TYR A 949 -50.15 38.40 -3.27
N ILE A 950 -50.49 37.72 -4.37
CA ILE A 950 -50.71 36.27 -4.42
C ILE A 950 -49.72 35.64 -5.40
N VAL A 951 -49.06 34.55 -4.99
CA VAL A 951 -48.20 33.72 -5.84
C VAL A 951 -48.76 32.31 -5.95
N ILE A 952 -49.05 31.88 -7.18
CA ILE A 952 -49.60 30.55 -7.49
C ILE A 952 -48.44 29.58 -7.79
N ALA A 953 -48.31 28.54 -6.98
CA ALA A 953 -47.23 27.55 -7.03
C ALA A 953 -47.76 26.09 -7.02
N ILE A 954 -48.84 25.84 -7.77
CA ILE A 954 -49.57 24.57 -7.83
C ILE A 954 -49.18 23.66 -9.02
N GLY A 955 -47.96 23.82 -9.53
CA GLY A 955 -47.41 22.99 -10.60
C GLY A 955 -47.41 23.65 -11.99
N GLN A 956 -46.95 22.87 -12.98
CA GLN A 956 -46.75 23.29 -14.37
C GLN A 956 -47.35 22.24 -15.31
N ILE A 957 -47.79 22.68 -16.47
CA ILE A 957 -48.31 21.86 -17.57
C ILE A 957 -47.57 22.17 -18.86
N GLY A 958 -47.68 21.26 -19.82
CA GLY A 958 -47.18 21.49 -21.17
C GLY A 958 -47.93 22.65 -21.85
N ASN A 959 -47.25 23.36 -22.74
CA ASN A 959 -47.89 24.39 -23.55
C ASN A 959 -48.43 23.76 -24.83
N ALA A 960 -49.69 23.32 -24.81
CA ALA A 960 -50.33 22.65 -25.93
C ALA A 960 -50.34 23.51 -27.21
N ASP A 961 -50.47 24.82 -27.07
CA ASP A 961 -50.47 25.75 -28.22
C ASP A 961 -49.08 25.76 -28.89
N GLU A 962 -47.99 25.86 -28.11
CA GLU A 962 -46.61 25.75 -28.61
C GLU A 962 -46.33 24.36 -29.23
N TYR A 963 -46.91 23.29 -28.68
CA TYR A 963 -46.67 21.93 -29.16
C TYR A 963 -47.45 21.62 -30.45
N ALA A 964 -48.65 22.19 -30.61
CA ALA A 964 -49.43 22.09 -31.84
C ALA A 964 -48.73 22.79 -33.01
N GLU A 965 -48.12 23.96 -32.78
CA GLU A 965 -47.35 24.70 -33.80
C GLU A 965 -46.16 23.91 -34.38
N ILE A 966 -45.65 22.90 -33.65
CA ILE A 966 -44.54 22.05 -34.06
C ILE A 966 -44.98 20.61 -34.42
N GLY A 967 -46.28 20.38 -34.59
CA GLY A 967 -46.84 19.10 -35.04
C GLY A 967 -46.90 18.00 -33.98
N LEU A 968 -46.92 18.35 -32.69
CA LEU A 968 -46.95 17.41 -31.56
C LEU A 968 -48.29 17.48 -30.80
N GLU A 969 -49.32 16.85 -31.36
CA GLU A 969 -50.70 16.92 -30.84
C GLU A 969 -51.09 15.76 -29.88
N ASN A 970 -50.28 14.69 -29.82
CA ASN A 970 -50.58 13.53 -28.96
C ASN A 970 -50.15 13.78 -27.50
N LEU A 971 -51.02 14.46 -26.75
CA LEU A 971 -50.73 14.88 -25.38
C LEU A 971 -51.54 14.10 -24.32
N ASN A 972 -51.06 14.10 -23.07
CA ASN A 972 -51.82 13.64 -21.91
C ASN A 972 -52.66 14.78 -21.29
N THR A 973 -53.38 14.49 -20.19
CA THR A 973 -54.26 15.46 -19.51
C THR A 973 -53.54 16.68 -18.93
N ASN A 974 -52.22 16.63 -18.77
CA ASN A 974 -51.36 17.74 -18.32
C ASN A 974 -50.58 18.37 -19.49
N ASN A 975 -51.06 18.15 -20.73
CA ASN A 975 -50.42 18.59 -21.97
C ASN A 975 -48.98 18.08 -22.16
N LYS A 976 -48.58 16.97 -21.53
CA LYS A 976 -47.27 16.35 -21.74
C LYS A 976 -47.28 15.49 -23.01
N ILE A 977 -46.15 15.43 -23.70
CA ILE A 977 -46.00 14.66 -24.94
C ILE A 977 -46.01 13.16 -24.60
N LYS A 978 -46.93 12.42 -25.23
CA LYS A 978 -46.94 10.96 -25.17
C LYS A 978 -45.87 10.42 -26.12
N ALA A 979 -44.89 9.74 -25.56
CA ALA A 979 -43.81 9.10 -26.30
C ALA A 979 -43.77 7.61 -25.97
N ASN A 980 -43.06 6.80 -26.76
CA ASN A 980 -42.89 5.39 -26.42
C ASN A 980 -42.21 5.25 -25.03
N PRO A 981 -42.81 4.55 -24.06
CA PRO A 981 -42.30 4.40 -22.69
C PRO A 981 -40.85 3.91 -22.59
N SER A 982 -40.48 2.98 -23.46
CA SER A 982 -39.20 2.28 -23.41
C SER A 982 -38.09 3.00 -24.17
N THR A 983 -38.45 3.84 -25.15
CA THR A 983 -37.52 4.36 -26.15
C THR A 983 -37.61 5.87 -26.39
N GLY A 984 -38.67 6.53 -25.95
CA GLY A 984 -38.85 7.99 -26.02
C GLY A 984 -39.30 8.54 -27.38
N TYR A 985 -39.70 7.71 -28.34
CA TYR A 985 -40.08 8.17 -29.70
C TYR A 985 -41.38 8.97 -29.79
N THR A 986 -41.42 9.88 -30.75
CA THR A 986 -42.65 10.50 -31.30
C THR A 986 -43.08 9.82 -32.61
N ASN A 987 -44.02 10.42 -33.36
CA ASN A 987 -44.41 9.96 -34.70
C ASN A 987 -43.26 10.06 -35.74
N TYR A 988 -42.22 10.83 -35.45
CA TYR A 988 -41.00 10.88 -36.25
C TYR A 988 -40.00 9.81 -35.78
N LYS A 989 -39.52 9.00 -36.72
CA LYS A 989 -38.66 7.84 -36.39
C LYS A 989 -37.34 8.22 -35.71
N ASN A 990 -36.80 9.43 -35.91
CA ASN A 990 -35.51 9.87 -35.36
C ASN A 990 -35.64 10.95 -34.28
N VAL A 991 -36.85 11.16 -33.72
CA VAL A 991 -37.10 12.18 -32.68
C VAL A 991 -37.51 11.54 -31.36
N PHE A 992 -36.78 11.92 -30.31
CA PHE A 992 -36.86 11.39 -28.95
C PHE A 992 -37.29 12.48 -27.96
N VAL A 993 -37.95 12.10 -26.87
CA VAL A 993 -38.45 13.03 -25.84
C VAL A 993 -37.75 12.76 -24.50
N ALA A 994 -37.27 13.83 -23.86
CA ALA A 994 -36.59 13.78 -22.57
C ALA A 994 -37.00 14.96 -21.66
N GLY A 995 -36.81 14.81 -20.35
CA GLY A 995 -37.14 15.82 -19.35
C GLY A 995 -38.65 15.93 -19.08
N ASP A 996 -39.03 16.96 -18.34
CA ASP A 996 -40.37 17.12 -17.74
C ASP A 996 -41.54 17.09 -18.75
N VAL A 997 -41.25 17.34 -20.03
CA VAL A 997 -42.21 17.40 -21.13
C VAL A 997 -42.77 16.03 -21.52
N GLY A 998 -42.08 14.93 -21.21
CA GLY A 998 -42.56 13.57 -21.44
C GLY A 998 -43.55 13.14 -20.36
N ASP A 999 -44.61 12.43 -20.75
CA ASP A 999 -45.70 11.99 -19.86
C ASP A 999 -45.25 11.07 -18.70
N GLU A 1000 -44.33 10.14 -18.97
CA GLU A 1000 -43.77 9.23 -17.95
C GLU A 1000 -42.53 9.76 -17.22
N ASN A 1001 -42.02 10.93 -17.61
CA ASN A 1001 -40.80 11.48 -17.03
C ASN A 1001 -41.10 12.17 -15.68
N HIS A 1002 -40.31 11.83 -14.66
CA HIS A 1002 -40.39 12.44 -13.34
C HIS A 1002 -39.80 13.87 -13.35
N MET A 1003 -40.48 14.82 -12.71
CA MET A 1003 -40.14 16.26 -12.69
C MET A 1003 -39.03 16.65 -11.68
N SER A 1004 -38.12 15.71 -11.38
CA SER A 1004 -36.97 15.97 -10.49
C SER A 1004 -35.72 16.21 -11.31
N LEU A 1005 -34.72 16.89 -10.73
CA LEU A 1005 -33.41 17.07 -11.37
C LEU A 1005 -32.84 15.73 -11.88
N ILE A 1006 -32.82 14.71 -11.01
CA ILE A 1006 -32.25 13.41 -11.35
C ILE A 1006 -33.13 12.61 -12.34
N GLY A 1007 -34.45 12.81 -12.30
CA GLY A 1007 -35.38 12.25 -13.29
C GLY A 1007 -35.18 12.86 -14.67
N ALA A 1008 -35.01 14.19 -14.75
CA ALA A 1008 -34.71 14.89 -15.99
C ALA A 1008 -33.37 14.41 -16.59
N ILE A 1009 -32.32 14.33 -15.78
CA ILE A 1009 -31.01 13.76 -16.20
C ILE A 1009 -31.20 12.34 -16.75
N ALA A 1010 -31.83 11.45 -15.98
CA ALA A 1010 -32.01 10.04 -16.35
C ALA A 1010 -32.83 9.88 -17.63
N SER A 1011 -33.89 10.67 -17.82
CA SER A 1011 -34.68 10.65 -19.06
C SER A 1011 -33.87 11.11 -20.28
N GLY A 1012 -32.96 12.08 -20.13
CA GLY A 1012 -32.02 12.46 -21.19
C GLY A 1012 -31.10 11.31 -21.60
N LYS A 1013 -30.58 10.57 -20.61
CA LYS A 1013 -29.75 9.37 -20.85
C LYS A 1013 -30.54 8.26 -21.53
N ARG A 1014 -31.78 8.02 -21.08
CA ARG A 1014 -32.70 7.06 -21.71
C ARG A 1014 -32.92 7.40 -23.19
N ALA A 1015 -33.13 8.68 -23.52
CA ALA A 1015 -33.26 9.13 -24.90
C ALA A 1015 -31.99 8.89 -25.74
N VAL A 1016 -30.80 9.10 -25.16
CA VAL A 1016 -29.52 8.76 -25.82
C VAL A 1016 -29.41 7.26 -26.13
N ILE A 1017 -29.83 6.39 -25.21
CA ILE A 1017 -29.84 4.94 -25.45
C ILE A 1017 -30.81 4.60 -26.57
N GLY A 1018 -32.05 5.14 -26.56
CA GLY A 1018 -32.99 4.95 -27.67
C GLY A 1018 -32.41 5.36 -29.03
N LEU A 1019 -31.71 6.49 -29.07
CA LEU A 1019 -31.02 6.98 -30.27
C LEU A 1019 -29.91 6.04 -30.72
N LYS A 1020 -29.11 5.50 -29.81
CA LYS A 1020 -28.06 4.51 -30.13
C LYS A 1020 -28.64 3.18 -30.61
N GLN A 1021 -29.76 2.72 -30.03
CA GLN A 1021 -30.46 1.52 -30.51
C GLN A 1021 -30.86 1.68 -31.99
N GLN A 1022 -31.32 2.88 -32.37
CA GLN A 1022 -31.69 3.17 -33.75
C GLN A 1022 -30.51 3.34 -34.70
N LEU A 1023 -29.51 4.15 -34.32
CA LEU A 1023 -28.43 4.54 -35.22
C LEU A 1023 -27.28 3.52 -35.28
N GLU A 1024 -27.09 2.74 -34.23
CA GLU A 1024 -25.95 1.83 -34.06
C GLU A 1024 -26.34 0.37 -33.87
N GLY A 1025 -27.64 0.07 -33.72
CA GLY A 1025 -28.09 -1.29 -33.41
C GLY A 1025 -27.71 -1.75 -31.99
N TYR A 1026 -27.55 -0.81 -31.05
CA TYR A 1026 -27.31 -1.16 -29.64
C TYR A 1026 -28.46 -2.02 -29.10
N GLU A 1027 -28.18 -3.15 -28.43
CA GLU A 1027 -29.21 -4.14 -28.10
C GLU A 1027 -29.75 -4.04 -26.66
N PHE A 1028 -29.09 -3.25 -25.80
CA PHE A 1028 -29.39 -3.22 -24.37
C PHE A 1028 -30.29 -2.03 -23.99
N ALA A 1029 -31.12 -2.22 -22.96
CA ALA A 1029 -31.96 -1.17 -22.37
C ALA A 1029 -31.14 -0.19 -21.52
N TYR A 1030 -31.74 0.96 -21.19
CA TYR A 1030 -31.12 1.95 -20.29
C TYR A 1030 -30.92 1.37 -18.89
N GLU A 1031 -29.68 1.46 -18.39
CA GLU A 1031 -29.25 0.83 -17.14
C GLU A 1031 -29.89 1.45 -15.89
N GLY A 1032 -30.29 2.72 -15.97
CA GLY A 1032 -30.96 3.43 -14.87
C GLY A 1032 -32.48 3.27 -14.86
N LEU A 1033 -33.06 2.45 -15.75
CA LEU A 1033 -34.50 2.42 -16.00
C LEU A 1033 -35.32 2.04 -14.76
N ASP A 1034 -34.95 0.98 -14.04
CA ASP A 1034 -35.71 0.53 -12.86
C ASP A 1034 -35.70 1.60 -11.75
N ALA A 1035 -34.53 2.20 -11.50
CA ALA A 1035 -34.39 3.30 -10.54
C ALA A 1035 -35.18 4.55 -10.98
N LEU A 1036 -35.26 4.82 -12.28
CA LEU A 1036 -36.06 5.90 -12.85
C LEU A 1036 -37.57 5.64 -12.71
N LEU A 1037 -38.04 4.41 -12.97
CA LEU A 1037 -39.45 4.05 -12.83
C LEU A 1037 -39.91 4.11 -11.37
N ASN A 1038 -39.05 3.71 -10.42
CA ASN A 1038 -39.34 3.80 -8.99
C ASN A 1038 -39.64 5.22 -8.50
N LEU A 1039 -39.05 6.25 -9.12
CA LEU A 1039 -39.36 7.66 -8.79
C LEU A 1039 -40.84 8.01 -8.98
N ASN A 1040 -41.56 7.31 -9.86
CA ASN A 1040 -42.97 7.58 -10.11
C ASN A 1040 -43.90 6.88 -9.10
N HIS A 1041 -43.38 6.03 -8.21
CA HIS A 1041 -44.15 5.24 -7.24
C HIS A 1041 -44.04 5.80 -5.81
N LYS A 1042 -44.76 6.89 -5.52
CA LYS A 1042 -44.74 7.58 -4.20
C LYS A 1042 -45.10 6.70 -2.99
N GLU A 1043 -45.89 5.65 -3.18
CA GLU A 1043 -46.28 4.71 -2.11
C GLU A 1043 -45.10 3.87 -1.60
N LYS A 1044 -43.95 3.91 -2.27
CA LYS A 1044 -42.73 3.17 -1.92
C LYS A 1044 -41.63 4.04 -1.29
N GLU A 1045 -41.92 5.30 -0.94
CA GLU A 1045 -40.93 6.21 -0.34
C GLU A 1045 -40.62 5.81 1.12
N GLY A 1046 -39.33 5.58 1.42
CA GLY A 1046 -38.80 5.35 2.76
C GLY A 1046 -38.24 6.61 3.43
N LYS A 1047 -37.58 6.45 4.58
CA LYS A 1047 -36.88 7.55 5.28
C LYS A 1047 -35.53 7.85 4.61
N THR A 1048 -35.17 9.14 4.58
CA THR A 1048 -33.86 9.61 4.09
C THR A 1048 -32.78 9.43 5.15
N ALA A 1049 -31.51 9.45 4.75
CA ALA A 1049 -30.39 9.34 5.69
C ALA A 1049 -30.32 10.56 6.61
N ASP A 1050 -29.81 10.34 7.82
CA ASP A 1050 -29.54 11.42 8.78
C ASP A 1050 -28.53 12.44 8.19
N ALA A 1051 -28.68 13.70 8.59
CA ALA A 1051 -27.71 14.74 8.28
C ALA A 1051 -26.35 14.39 8.90
N ILE A 1052 -25.28 14.58 8.13
CA ILE A 1052 -23.90 14.39 8.60
C ILE A 1052 -23.16 15.71 8.62
N ASP A 1053 -22.31 15.88 9.63
CA ASP A 1053 -21.40 17.02 9.69
C ASP A 1053 -20.30 16.86 8.63
N LEU A 1054 -20.36 17.70 7.59
CA LEU A 1054 -19.42 17.70 6.48
C LEU A 1054 -18.09 18.39 6.82
N ASP A 1055 -18.08 19.24 7.87
CA ASP A 1055 -16.89 19.94 8.36
C ASP A 1055 -16.15 19.13 9.45
N GLY A 1056 -16.83 18.11 9.99
CA GLY A 1056 -16.30 17.14 10.96
C GLY A 1056 -15.53 15.96 10.35
N ASN A 1057 -15.17 14.99 11.19
CA ASN A 1057 -14.46 13.78 10.73
C ASN A 1057 -15.40 12.80 10.02
N ILE A 1058 -15.69 13.08 8.75
CA ILE A 1058 -16.55 12.25 7.89
C ILE A 1058 -16.11 10.78 7.86
N ASN A 1059 -14.81 10.50 7.99
CA ASN A 1059 -14.25 9.16 8.01
C ASN A 1059 -14.79 8.32 9.18
N ALA A 1060 -14.96 8.92 10.36
CA ALA A 1060 -15.49 8.22 11.53
C ALA A 1060 -16.94 7.76 11.32
N PHE A 1061 -17.72 8.51 10.54
CA PHE A 1061 -19.08 8.13 10.16
C PHE A 1061 -19.06 7.02 9.09
N ILE A 1062 -18.38 7.26 7.96
CA ILE A 1062 -18.41 6.32 6.82
C ILE A 1062 -17.77 4.97 7.15
N ASN A 1063 -16.76 4.91 8.03
CA ASN A 1063 -16.09 3.66 8.42
C ASN A 1063 -17.02 2.64 9.08
N LYS A 1064 -18.21 3.06 9.54
CA LYS A 1064 -19.23 2.19 10.13
C LYS A 1064 -20.07 1.45 9.09
N PHE A 1065 -19.98 1.84 7.82
CA PHE A 1065 -20.82 1.28 6.76
C PHE A 1065 -19.98 0.49 5.75
N ASN A 1066 -20.56 -0.60 5.24
CA ASN A 1066 -20.06 -1.33 4.09
C ASN A 1066 -21.15 -1.37 3.02
N LEU A 1067 -21.02 -0.49 2.02
CA LEU A 1067 -21.79 -0.58 0.78
C LEU A 1067 -21.08 -1.60 -0.10
N PHE A 1068 -21.70 -2.77 -0.32
CA PHE A 1068 -21.11 -3.87 -1.07
C PHE A 1068 -21.96 -4.23 -2.30
N GLN A 1069 -21.36 -4.82 -3.33
CA GLN A 1069 -22.07 -5.28 -4.52
C GLN A 1069 -21.67 -6.72 -4.88
N SER A 1070 -22.37 -7.30 -5.86
CA SER A 1070 -22.02 -8.61 -6.44
C SER A 1070 -20.63 -8.58 -7.11
N CYS A 1071 -19.92 -9.70 -7.08
CA CYS A 1071 -18.53 -9.85 -7.51
C CYS A 1071 -18.31 -9.64 -9.01
N GLU A 1072 -17.78 -8.47 -9.37
CA GLU A 1072 -17.35 -8.07 -10.73
C GLU A 1072 -16.07 -8.76 -11.23
N LYS A 1073 -15.94 -10.09 -11.10
CA LYS A 1073 -14.68 -10.82 -11.46
C LYS A 1073 -13.43 -10.20 -10.82
N CYS A 1074 -13.56 -9.67 -9.59
CA CYS A 1074 -12.56 -8.83 -8.94
C CYS A 1074 -11.19 -9.50 -8.68
N ASN A 1075 -11.08 -10.82 -8.87
CA ASN A 1075 -9.90 -11.66 -8.63
C ASN A 1075 -9.27 -11.55 -7.24
N HIS A 1076 -9.91 -10.88 -6.27
CA HIS A 1076 -9.34 -10.63 -4.95
C HIS A 1076 -8.86 -11.91 -4.24
N CYS A 1077 -9.64 -12.99 -4.34
CA CYS A 1077 -9.30 -14.28 -3.74
C CYS A 1077 -8.08 -14.97 -4.39
N ILE A 1078 -7.70 -14.62 -5.62
CA ILE A 1078 -6.47 -15.08 -6.29
C ILE A 1078 -5.34 -14.08 -6.06
N ASP A 1079 -5.58 -12.80 -6.32
CA ASP A 1079 -4.54 -11.77 -6.38
C ASP A 1079 -4.08 -11.30 -5.00
N ASN A 1080 -4.88 -11.51 -3.95
CA ASN A 1080 -4.54 -11.12 -2.58
C ASN A 1080 -4.44 -12.28 -1.59
N LEU A 1081 -5.27 -13.31 -1.73
CA LEU A 1081 -5.23 -14.50 -0.87
C LEU A 1081 -4.45 -15.67 -1.47
N GLY A 1082 -4.67 -15.98 -2.76
CA GLY A 1082 -3.88 -16.93 -3.55
C GLY A 1082 -3.99 -18.41 -3.19
N CYS A 1083 -5.11 -18.88 -2.65
CA CYS A 1083 -5.24 -20.26 -2.18
C CYS A 1083 -4.93 -21.27 -3.30
N PRO A 1084 -4.10 -22.32 -3.08
CA PRO A 1084 -3.78 -23.32 -4.12
C PRO A 1084 -5.00 -24.15 -4.56
N ALA A 1085 -6.07 -24.14 -3.75
CA ALA A 1085 -7.34 -24.77 -4.07
C ALA A 1085 -8.28 -23.87 -4.90
N MET A 1086 -7.88 -22.65 -5.25
CA MET A 1086 -8.62 -21.77 -6.15
C MET A 1086 -7.87 -21.64 -7.47
N ILE A 1087 -8.53 -22.01 -8.56
CA ILE A 1087 -7.95 -21.97 -9.91
C ILE A 1087 -8.85 -21.14 -10.83
N LYS A 1088 -8.27 -20.58 -11.89
CA LYS A 1088 -8.99 -19.83 -12.90
C LYS A 1088 -9.21 -20.72 -14.12
N VAL A 1089 -10.47 -21.02 -14.44
CA VAL A 1089 -10.89 -21.81 -15.60
C VAL A 1089 -11.82 -20.95 -16.45
N ASN A 1090 -11.45 -20.71 -17.71
CA ASN A 1090 -12.24 -19.88 -18.64
C ASN A 1090 -12.62 -18.50 -18.07
N GLY A 1091 -11.68 -17.85 -17.37
CA GLY A 1091 -11.90 -16.54 -16.77
C GLY A 1091 -12.70 -16.53 -15.46
N LYS A 1092 -13.27 -17.66 -15.03
CA LYS A 1092 -14.02 -17.81 -13.78
C LYS A 1092 -13.18 -18.51 -12.71
N ILE A 1093 -13.36 -18.11 -11.46
CA ILE A 1093 -12.68 -18.71 -10.32
C ILE A 1093 -13.49 -19.93 -9.87
N VAL A 1094 -12.84 -21.08 -9.76
CA VAL A 1094 -13.44 -22.34 -9.30
C VAL A 1094 -12.62 -22.96 -8.18
N ILE A 1095 -13.26 -23.81 -7.38
CA ILE A 1095 -12.61 -24.52 -6.28
C ILE A 1095 -12.16 -25.89 -6.76
N ASP A 1096 -10.86 -26.16 -6.62
CA ASP A 1096 -10.25 -27.48 -6.76
C ASP A 1096 -10.55 -28.28 -5.47
N TYR A 1097 -11.66 -29.02 -5.47
CA TYR A 1097 -12.14 -29.76 -4.31
C TYR A 1097 -11.12 -30.75 -3.71
N PRO A 1098 -10.37 -31.53 -4.51
CA PRO A 1098 -9.28 -32.36 -4.00
C PRO A 1098 -8.24 -31.61 -3.16
N LYS A 1099 -7.96 -30.34 -3.48
CA LYS A 1099 -7.00 -29.52 -2.71
C LYS A 1099 -7.66 -28.72 -1.58
N CYS A 1100 -8.98 -28.63 -1.52
CA CYS A 1100 -9.70 -27.78 -0.59
C CYS A 1100 -9.78 -28.42 0.81
N THR A 1101 -9.31 -27.70 1.83
CA THR A 1101 -9.28 -28.17 3.22
C THR A 1101 -10.48 -27.74 4.06
N LYS A 1102 -11.43 -27.00 3.48
CA LYS A 1102 -12.65 -26.52 4.16
C LYS A 1102 -12.36 -25.64 5.39
N CYS A 1103 -11.34 -24.79 5.33
CA CYS A 1103 -11.03 -23.84 6.40
C CYS A 1103 -11.95 -22.61 6.46
N GLY A 1104 -12.73 -22.34 5.40
CA GLY A 1104 -13.66 -21.21 5.37
C GLY A 1104 -13.04 -19.84 5.07
N LEU A 1105 -11.73 -19.65 5.23
CA LEU A 1105 -11.05 -18.35 5.07
C LEU A 1105 -11.43 -17.58 3.79
N CYS A 1106 -11.60 -18.26 2.66
CA CYS A 1106 -11.98 -17.59 1.41
C CYS A 1106 -13.38 -16.93 1.46
N ILE A 1107 -14.27 -17.40 2.32
CA ILE A 1107 -15.61 -16.82 2.55
C ILE A 1107 -15.45 -15.46 3.24
N ASP A 1108 -14.66 -15.40 4.30
CA ASP A 1108 -14.44 -14.17 5.06
C ASP A 1108 -13.69 -13.13 4.23
N VAL A 1109 -12.67 -13.59 3.49
CA VAL A 1109 -11.86 -12.78 2.57
C VAL A 1109 -12.65 -12.25 1.37
N CYS A 1110 -13.71 -12.91 0.93
CA CYS A 1110 -14.49 -12.45 -0.22
C CYS A 1110 -15.23 -11.15 0.13
N PRO A 1111 -14.90 -9.97 -0.46
CA PRO A 1111 -15.55 -8.72 -0.09
C PRO A 1111 -17.02 -8.64 -0.53
N ASN A 1112 -17.43 -9.54 -1.43
CA ASN A 1112 -18.73 -9.50 -2.13
C ASN A 1112 -19.66 -10.67 -1.74
N ASP A 1113 -19.28 -11.47 -0.73
CA ASP A 1113 -20.04 -12.66 -0.28
C ASP A 1113 -20.45 -13.64 -1.40
N ALA A 1114 -19.61 -13.73 -2.45
CA ALA A 1114 -19.81 -14.66 -3.56
C ALA A 1114 -19.36 -16.09 -3.21
N ILE A 1115 -18.62 -16.27 -2.12
CA ILE A 1115 -18.16 -17.57 -1.64
C ILE A 1115 -18.95 -17.92 -0.39
N LYS A 1116 -19.59 -19.09 -0.38
CA LYS A 1116 -20.47 -19.50 0.74
C LYS A 1116 -20.33 -20.98 1.07
N TRP A 1117 -20.80 -21.34 2.25
CA TRP A 1117 -21.00 -22.73 2.64
C TRP A 1117 -22.25 -23.30 1.95
N GLU A 1118 -22.13 -24.51 1.41
CA GLU A 1118 -23.25 -25.35 0.99
C GLU A 1118 -23.24 -26.63 1.84
N LYS A 1119 -24.34 -26.90 2.54
CA LYS A 1119 -24.51 -28.17 3.26
C LYS A 1119 -24.51 -29.31 2.25
N ARG A 1120 -23.81 -30.40 2.56
CA ARG A 1120 -23.97 -31.64 1.79
C ARG A 1120 -25.35 -32.21 2.11
N ASN A 1121 -26.27 -32.18 1.15
CA ASN A 1121 -27.41 -33.07 1.18
C ASN A 1121 -26.85 -34.46 0.89
N TYR A 1122 -26.80 -35.32 1.90
CA TYR A 1122 -26.45 -36.73 1.75
C TYR A 1122 -27.58 -37.49 1.08
#